data_AF-A0A344R3N7-F1
#
_entry.id   AF-A0A344R3N7-F1
#
_cell.length_a   1.000
_cell.length_b   1.000
_cell.length_c   1.000
_cell.angle_alpha   90.00
_cell.angle_beta   90.00
_cell.angle_gamma   90.00
#
_symmetry.space_group_name_H-M   'P 1'
#
loop_
_entity.id
_entity.type
_entity.pdbx_description
1 polymer ?
#
loop_
_entity_poly.entity_id
_entity_poly.type
_entity_poly.pdbx_seq_one_letter_code
_entity_poly.pdbx_strand_id
1 'polypeptide(L)'
;MKSMAIMQILLQATLPVALSISASVRAAELSQSTRSVDKDNTSPYSAQMTQTATALSSGNVSAASANMASGYAGDSVEKWLSQFGTARVQLNVDDKGNWDDSAIDFLAPLYDSKKAMLFTQLGLRAPDDRVTGNFGLGVRTFYSENWMFGANVFFDDDFTGDNRRIGLGGEAWTNYLKLSANTYLGTTDWHSSRDFDDYYEKPADGFDVRAEGYLPAYPQLGAKVMYEQYYGDKVALFDKDDLQSNPSAITVGMSYTPVPLITAAVDYRRGQDSMDETHFGINFRYNFGQTLSQQLSSSEVQNLRSLAGSRYDLVERNNEIVLQYKQKKQADAVANMLLTTVKDNSPADGVAANTVTVRATTSDGTPVRNAVISWSIIGGAQKTATGSTASDAQLSAESGVTDGNGNASVNITSKTAGQVTVQATSGDISGTAATTFVQSVGSLNLTLTQNNSPADGSGQNAGEVTVKDINGNVMSGVAINWSVNNDAKVVASDVQTNAQGKASVHYTNTKAGAVTLTASAAGKTASVNSAFVSQSEVSNVTVTTTTNNAQANNSATNAAQALVTDGNGQPMANASVTWSISGSATASLSSAATVTTNAQGMATVTVKDSVAETVTIVANAGGKSGSSSAIFTQTAATNILLTVQQNNATADGVSTNAVQAKVTDGSGQPVANTAVSWSVGGSAKATSAVTVNTNADGIATLSLSDSVAESVNVNASANGAQGQATVTFVPTISSVFVAVTANNALADGTSANTFRATVTSPSGQPVANASVAWSLSSSTASATTTLNATTDASGIATLSVTDTVAESVTATAKAGSAQGQATATFNPAAVEVSSVTVTIPGNNQPANGSATNQAQALVTDVNNQPLANVQLVWSITGSATVNATTPLSVTTDSNGIATLRFTDTVGESVTVTATAGGKQGQATATFASAAFGPLVIELEHGSNTEAINVATVRDGLELTVDAYPGMAEGDQITASFKVTGVVDPDSPGGTLLPDITLPVHTVMASEVGQPIVLTFDGDGLLGFQGETTVLTGTGTAIVVRPSTQQQISDSTSRVFDTW
;
A
#
# COMPACT_ATOMS: atom_id res chain seq x y z
N MET A 1 10.40 -9.70 64.53
CA MET A 1 9.82 -9.37 63.20
C MET A 1 10.78 -9.61 62.02
N LYS A 2 12.06 -9.19 62.06
CA LYS A 2 13.02 -9.51 60.97
C LYS A 2 13.34 -11.02 60.82
N SER A 3 13.26 -11.80 61.90
CA SER A 3 13.51 -13.26 61.89
C SER A 3 12.38 -14.07 61.24
N MET A 4 11.11 -13.64 61.37
CA MET A 4 9.98 -14.26 60.65
C MET A 4 10.05 -13.96 59.14
N ALA A 5 10.51 -12.78 58.75
CA ALA A 5 10.71 -12.44 57.33
C ALA A 5 11.84 -13.28 56.71
N ILE A 6 12.94 -13.52 57.42
CA ILE A 6 14.02 -14.41 56.94
C ILE A 6 13.54 -15.86 56.91
N MET A 7 12.73 -16.34 57.87
CA MET A 7 12.18 -17.70 57.86
C MET A 7 11.14 -17.91 56.75
N GLN A 8 10.36 -16.87 56.42
CA GLN A 8 9.41 -16.87 55.30
C GLN A 8 10.13 -16.77 53.94
N ILE A 9 11.25 -16.03 53.88
CA ILE A 9 12.14 -15.97 52.71
C ILE A 9 12.93 -17.28 52.57
N LEU A 10 13.38 -17.92 53.65
CA LEU A 10 14.04 -19.23 53.59
C LEU A 10 13.04 -20.31 53.17
N LEU A 11 11.81 -20.32 53.67
CA LEU A 11 10.75 -21.23 53.18
C LEU A 11 10.40 -20.96 51.71
N GLN A 12 10.37 -19.70 51.26
CA GLN A 12 10.09 -19.36 49.86
C GLN A 12 11.30 -19.56 48.92
N ALA A 13 12.54 -19.53 49.42
CA ALA A 13 13.77 -19.65 48.63
C ALA A 13 14.42 -21.04 48.68
N THR A 14 14.14 -21.87 49.70
CA THR A 14 14.66 -23.25 49.78
C THR A 14 13.74 -24.29 49.13
N LEU A 15 12.43 -24.01 49.02
CA LEU A 15 11.52 -24.88 48.26
C LEU A 15 11.83 -24.97 46.75
N PRO A 16 12.26 -23.89 46.05
CA PRO A 16 12.61 -23.99 44.63
C PRO A 16 13.99 -24.63 44.36
N VAL A 17 14.91 -24.63 45.34
CA VAL A 17 16.29 -25.14 45.15
C VAL A 17 16.41 -26.62 45.52
N ALA A 18 15.57 -27.13 46.43
CA ALA A 18 15.45 -28.58 46.66
C ALA A 18 14.76 -29.34 45.48
N LEU A 19 14.05 -28.61 44.60
CA LEU A 19 13.37 -29.17 43.42
C LEU A 19 14.20 -29.15 42.13
N SER A 20 15.41 -28.58 42.13
CA SER A 20 16.25 -28.51 40.92
C SER A 20 17.18 -29.71 40.70
N ILE A 21 17.10 -30.76 41.52
CA ILE A 21 17.81 -32.04 41.30
C ILE A 21 16.83 -33.18 41.00
N SER A 22 15.89 -32.96 40.09
CA SER A 22 15.25 -34.02 39.31
C SER A 22 14.44 -33.37 38.19
N ALA A 23 15.14 -32.91 37.15
CA ALA A 23 14.49 -32.57 35.90
C ALA A 23 13.74 -33.80 35.38
N SER A 24 12.52 -33.54 34.88
CA SER A 24 11.63 -34.43 34.12
C SER A 24 10.68 -35.38 34.89
N VAL A 25 9.73 -34.81 35.64
CA VAL A 25 8.32 -35.22 35.49
C VAL A 25 7.45 -33.98 35.33
N ARG A 26 6.73 -33.94 34.21
CA ARG A 26 5.99 -32.80 33.65
C ARG A 26 4.94 -32.23 34.60
N ALA A 27 4.95 -30.92 34.71
CA ALA A 27 3.80 -30.08 35.00
C ALA A 27 2.74 -30.26 33.91
N ALA A 28 1.69 -31.03 34.16
CA ALA A 28 0.48 -31.09 33.33
C ALA A 28 -0.67 -31.80 34.06
N GLU A 29 -1.02 -31.44 35.30
CA GLU A 29 -2.28 -31.92 35.91
C GLU A 29 -2.75 -31.10 37.14
N LEU A 30 -2.52 -29.79 37.15
CA LEU A 30 -3.06 -28.89 38.20
C LEU A 30 -3.72 -27.63 37.63
N SER A 31 -4.33 -27.74 36.44
CA SER A 31 -5.24 -26.72 35.91
C SER A 31 -6.61 -27.33 35.59
N GLN A 32 -7.42 -27.58 36.61
CA GLN A 32 -8.90 -27.57 36.54
C GLN A 32 -9.48 -27.86 37.93
N SER A 33 -9.69 -26.81 38.72
CA SER A 33 -10.81 -26.69 39.67
C SER A 33 -10.75 -25.30 40.29
N THR A 34 -11.35 -24.32 39.62
CA THR A 34 -11.83 -23.11 40.28
C THR A 34 -12.94 -23.51 41.25
N ARG A 35 -12.60 -23.64 42.54
CA ARG A 35 -13.56 -23.58 43.65
C ARG A 35 -13.10 -22.49 44.61
N SER A 36 -14.05 -21.65 44.98
CA SER A 36 -13.92 -20.54 45.93
C SER A 36 -13.07 -20.91 47.15
N VAL A 37 -11.97 -20.18 47.35
CA VAL A 37 -11.19 -20.27 48.58
C VAL A 37 -11.93 -19.49 49.66
N ASP A 38 -12.63 -20.22 50.53
CA ASP A 38 -13.03 -19.74 51.84
C ASP A 38 -11.77 -19.34 52.63
N LYS A 39 -11.81 -18.16 53.23
CA LYS A 39 -10.73 -17.54 54.01
C LYS A 39 -10.57 -18.10 55.43
N ASP A 40 -10.98 -19.34 55.71
CA ASP A 40 -11.03 -19.86 57.09
C ASP A 40 -10.52 -21.30 57.27
N ASN A 41 -9.59 -21.78 56.44
CA ASN A 41 -8.96 -23.09 56.65
C ASN A 41 -7.48 -22.96 57.05
N THR A 42 -7.26 -22.49 58.29
CA THR A 42 -5.97 -22.59 58.96
C THR A 42 -5.65 -24.07 59.21
N SER A 43 -4.48 -24.53 58.76
CA SER A 43 -3.93 -25.85 59.13
C SER A 43 -4.06 -26.04 60.65
N PRO A 44 -4.61 -27.16 61.14
CA PRO A 44 -5.02 -27.33 62.54
C PRO A 44 -3.86 -27.23 63.56
N TYR A 45 -2.61 -27.14 63.10
CA TYR A 45 -1.40 -27.06 63.94
C TYR A 45 -0.68 -25.70 63.88
N SER A 46 -1.15 -24.78 63.03
CA SER A 46 -0.54 -23.45 62.87
C SER A 46 -0.67 -22.57 64.12
N ALA A 47 -1.81 -22.66 64.82
CA ALA A 47 -2.08 -21.85 66.00
C ALA A 47 -1.20 -22.23 67.22
N GLN A 48 -0.97 -23.53 67.44
CA GLN A 48 -0.15 -24.03 68.55
C GLN A 48 1.35 -23.84 68.31
N MET A 49 1.82 -24.04 67.07
CA MET A 49 3.22 -23.78 66.71
C MET A 49 3.56 -22.29 66.81
N THR A 50 2.60 -21.41 66.51
CA THR A 50 2.73 -19.95 66.70
C THR A 50 2.78 -19.58 68.17
N GLN A 51 1.98 -20.20 69.05
CA GLN A 51 2.01 -19.94 70.49
C GLN A 51 3.32 -20.38 71.15
N THR A 52 3.84 -21.57 70.82
CA THR A 52 5.12 -22.04 71.36
C THR A 52 6.30 -21.22 70.81
N ALA A 53 6.29 -20.86 69.52
CA ALA A 53 7.29 -19.97 68.92
C ALA A 53 7.26 -18.56 69.54
N THR A 54 6.08 -18.06 69.91
CA THR A 54 5.93 -16.77 70.59
C THR A 54 6.50 -16.83 72.01
N ALA A 55 6.25 -17.91 72.76
CA ALA A 55 6.81 -18.11 74.09
C ALA A 55 8.35 -18.23 74.06
N LEU A 56 8.92 -18.99 73.12
CA LEU A 56 10.37 -19.09 72.90
C LEU A 56 11.00 -17.76 72.48
N SER A 57 10.32 -16.96 71.67
CA SER A 57 10.82 -15.63 71.24
C SER A 57 10.83 -14.57 72.35
N SER A 58 10.16 -14.84 73.47
CA SER A 58 10.06 -13.93 74.63
C SER A 58 11.10 -14.20 75.72
N GLY A 59 11.99 -15.18 75.53
CA GLY A 59 13.08 -15.51 76.48
C GLY A 59 12.60 -16.14 77.79
N ASN A 60 11.32 -16.52 77.89
CA ASN A 60 10.74 -17.08 79.11
C ASN A 60 10.55 -18.60 78.99
N VAL A 61 11.67 -19.33 79.07
CA VAL A 61 11.74 -20.79 78.86
C VAL A 61 10.85 -21.55 79.86
N SER A 62 10.67 -21.04 81.09
CA SER A 62 9.81 -21.63 82.12
C SER A 62 8.31 -21.54 81.78
N ALA A 63 7.88 -20.52 81.03
CA ALA A 63 6.50 -20.40 80.56
C ALA A 63 6.23 -21.28 79.33
N ALA A 64 7.23 -21.50 78.48
CA ALA A 64 7.12 -22.44 77.36
C ALA A 64 7.03 -23.90 77.85
N SER A 65 7.84 -24.27 78.86
CA SER A 65 7.82 -25.63 79.45
C SER A 65 6.55 -25.90 80.27
N ALA A 66 6.07 -24.94 81.05
CA ALA A 66 4.83 -25.06 81.82
C ALA A 66 3.59 -25.21 80.92
N ASN A 67 3.53 -24.52 79.78
CA ASN A 67 2.42 -24.62 78.84
C ASN A 67 2.45 -25.93 78.03
N MET A 68 3.61 -26.53 77.79
CA MET A 68 3.70 -27.88 77.23
C MET A 68 3.31 -28.96 78.24
N ALA A 69 3.66 -28.78 79.52
CA ALA A 69 3.42 -29.79 80.56
C ALA A 69 2.00 -29.77 81.15
N SER A 70 1.28 -28.64 81.13
CA SER A 70 -0.04 -28.51 81.78
C SER A 70 -1.26 -28.67 80.87
N GLY A 71 -1.06 -28.84 79.56
CA GLY A 71 -2.14 -28.78 78.55
C GLY A 71 -2.78 -30.10 78.13
N TYR A 72 -2.37 -31.27 78.65
CA TYR A 72 -2.78 -32.54 78.05
C TYR A 72 -3.17 -33.63 79.07
N ALA A 73 -4.49 -33.84 79.19
CA ALA A 73 -5.06 -35.04 79.78
C ALA A 73 -4.94 -36.22 78.78
N GLY A 74 -4.42 -37.36 79.27
CA GLY A 74 -4.47 -38.73 78.72
C GLY A 74 -4.49 -38.92 77.19
N ASP A 75 -5.63 -38.65 76.55
CA ASP A 75 -5.90 -39.04 75.16
C ASP A 75 -5.30 -38.10 74.11
N SER A 76 -4.99 -36.85 74.48
CA SER A 76 -4.42 -35.86 73.54
C SER A 76 -2.89 -35.93 73.46
N VAL A 77 -2.22 -36.39 74.54
CA VAL A 77 -0.78 -36.70 74.53
C VAL A 77 -0.52 -37.89 73.62
N GLU A 78 -1.33 -38.94 73.69
CA GLU A 78 -1.12 -40.15 72.88
C GLU A 78 -1.32 -39.88 71.38
N LYS A 79 -2.25 -38.99 71.02
CA LYS A 79 -2.51 -38.58 69.64
C LYS A 79 -1.45 -37.61 69.07
N TRP A 80 -0.89 -36.76 69.93
CA TRP A 80 0.25 -35.91 69.58
C TRP A 80 1.57 -36.69 69.55
N LEU A 81 1.77 -37.65 70.45
CA LEU A 81 2.97 -38.48 70.49
C LEU A 81 2.98 -39.54 69.37
N SER A 82 1.82 -40.07 68.99
CA SER A 82 1.70 -41.08 67.91
C SER A 82 2.04 -40.55 66.51
N GLN A 83 2.18 -39.23 66.33
CA GLN A 83 2.65 -38.62 65.07
C GLN A 83 4.19 -38.65 64.92
N PHE A 84 4.92 -38.92 66.01
CA PHE A 84 6.37 -39.08 65.98
C PHE A 84 6.72 -40.53 65.62
N GLY A 85 7.77 -40.76 64.83
CA GLY A 85 8.27 -42.09 64.50
C GLY A 85 9.23 -42.65 65.55
N THR A 86 10.04 -41.79 66.19
CA THR A 86 10.98 -42.22 67.25
C THR A 86 11.20 -41.07 68.24
N ALA A 87 11.20 -41.38 69.53
CA ALA A 87 11.68 -40.52 70.59
C ALA A 87 12.91 -41.16 71.27
N ARG A 88 13.92 -40.36 71.61
CA ARG A 88 15.11 -40.82 72.33
C ARG A 88 15.39 -39.90 73.51
N VAL A 89 15.55 -40.50 74.68
CA VAL A 89 16.10 -39.83 75.87
C VAL A 89 17.51 -40.35 76.06
N GLN A 90 18.48 -39.45 76.14
CA GLN A 90 19.89 -39.76 76.34
C GLN A 90 20.32 -39.22 77.70
N LEU A 91 20.97 -40.08 78.48
CA LEU A 91 21.56 -39.74 79.77
C LEU A 91 23.05 -40.11 79.67
N ASN A 92 23.89 -39.11 79.45
CA ASN A 92 25.32 -39.26 79.31
C ASN A 92 26.02 -38.69 80.56
N VAL A 93 27.03 -39.42 81.04
CA VAL A 93 27.90 -38.99 82.13
C VAL A 93 29.36 -39.10 81.68
N ASP A 94 30.13 -38.04 81.89
CA ASP A 94 31.57 -38.03 81.60
C ASP A 94 32.38 -38.74 82.71
N ASP A 95 33.70 -38.83 82.55
CA ASP A 95 34.60 -39.42 83.55
C ASP A 95 34.87 -38.50 84.76
N LYS A 96 34.37 -37.26 84.73
CA LYS A 96 34.36 -36.28 85.83
C LYS A 96 33.06 -36.33 86.66
N GLY A 97 32.05 -37.07 86.21
CA GLY A 97 30.76 -37.26 86.89
C GLY A 97 29.68 -36.21 86.55
N ASN A 98 29.89 -35.42 85.50
CA ASN A 98 28.95 -34.41 85.04
C ASN A 98 27.87 -35.02 84.13
N TRP A 99 26.65 -34.48 84.19
CA TRP A 99 25.47 -35.01 83.48
C TRP A 99 25.06 -34.15 82.28
N ASP A 100 26.01 -33.39 81.76
CA ASP A 100 25.73 -32.18 80.98
C ASP A 100 25.17 -32.50 79.58
N ASP A 101 25.45 -33.69 79.01
CA ASP A 101 24.90 -34.13 77.71
C ASP A 101 23.58 -34.93 77.84
N SER A 102 22.70 -34.52 78.76
CA SER A 102 21.34 -35.06 78.86
C SER A 102 20.43 -34.44 77.79
N ALA A 103 19.81 -35.28 76.95
CA ALA A 103 19.04 -34.81 75.79
C ALA A 103 17.72 -35.55 75.59
N ILE A 104 16.74 -34.84 75.02
CA ILE A 104 15.51 -35.43 74.48
C ILE A 104 15.35 -35.06 73.01
N ASP A 105 15.22 -36.07 72.16
CA ASP A 105 15.11 -35.94 70.71
C ASP A 105 13.85 -36.64 70.19
N PHE A 106 13.17 -36.03 69.22
CA PHE A 106 11.98 -36.56 68.57
C PHE A 106 12.12 -36.47 67.05
N LEU A 107 11.81 -37.55 66.33
CA LEU A 107 11.69 -37.58 64.88
C LEU A 107 10.25 -37.88 64.49
N ALA A 108 9.66 -37.05 63.63
CA ALA A 108 8.34 -37.27 63.06
C ALA A 108 8.42 -37.45 61.53
N PRO A 109 7.97 -38.58 60.98
CA PRO A 109 7.81 -38.73 59.55
C PRO A 109 6.64 -37.87 59.07
N LEU A 110 6.93 -36.88 58.22
CA LEU A 110 5.94 -35.99 57.60
C LEU A 110 5.34 -36.61 56.33
N TYR A 111 6.15 -37.38 55.61
CA TYR A 111 5.74 -38.18 54.47
C TYR A 111 6.53 -39.47 54.50
N ASP A 112 5.86 -40.62 54.37
CA ASP A 112 6.50 -41.92 54.50
C ASP A 112 6.00 -42.91 53.44
N SER A 113 6.91 -43.35 52.58
CA SER A 113 6.68 -44.36 51.56
C SER A 113 7.84 -45.36 51.53
N LYS A 114 7.66 -46.50 50.86
CA LYS A 114 8.73 -47.50 50.68
C LYS A 114 10.00 -46.97 49.97
N LYS A 115 9.91 -45.85 49.23
CA LYS A 115 11.02 -45.30 48.43
C LYS A 115 11.61 -44.02 49.01
N ALA A 116 10.85 -43.28 49.80
CA ALA A 116 11.28 -42.01 50.37
C ALA A 116 10.54 -41.68 51.66
N MET A 117 11.22 -41.03 52.59
CA MET A 117 10.69 -40.48 53.81
C MET A 117 11.13 -39.02 53.97
N LEU A 118 10.19 -38.10 54.17
CA LEU A 118 10.45 -36.74 54.63
C LEU A 118 10.15 -36.69 56.13
N PHE A 119 11.03 -36.09 56.92
CA PHE A 119 10.86 -36.01 58.36
C PHE A 119 11.27 -34.65 58.91
N THR A 120 10.74 -34.34 60.10
CA THR A 120 11.22 -33.27 60.96
C THR A 120 11.80 -33.88 62.24
N GLN A 121 12.85 -33.26 62.78
CA GLN A 121 13.46 -33.68 64.03
C GLN A 121 13.56 -32.49 64.98
N LEU A 122 13.16 -32.69 66.23
CA LEU A 122 13.23 -31.70 67.30
C LEU A 122 14.12 -32.24 68.42
N GLY A 123 15.03 -31.43 68.92
CA GLY A 123 15.89 -31.77 70.04
C GLY A 123 15.91 -30.67 71.07
N LEU A 124 15.96 -31.04 72.35
CA LEU A 124 16.22 -30.13 73.45
C LEU A 124 17.28 -30.77 74.36
N ARG A 125 18.32 -30.01 74.68
CA ARG A 125 19.43 -30.43 75.53
C ARG A 125 19.92 -29.25 76.37
N ALA A 126 20.59 -29.54 77.48
CA ALA A 126 21.09 -28.51 78.39
C ALA A 126 22.56 -28.72 78.83
N PRO A 127 23.54 -28.76 77.89
CA PRO A 127 24.96 -28.88 78.22
C PRO A 127 25.53 -27.62 78.87
N ASP A 128 26.37 -27.77 79.89
CA ASP A 128 27.17 -26.71 80.52
C ASP A 128 26.37 -25.43 80.86
N ASP A 129 25.21 -25.59 81.50
CA ASP A 129 24.26 -24.50 81.81
C ASP A 129 23.74 -23.72 80.56
N ARG A 130 23.79 -24.32 79.36
CA ARG A 130 23.27 -23.77 78.09
C ARG A 130 22.08 -24.57 77.59
N VAL A 131 20.92 -23.93 77.44
CA VAL A 131 19.73 -24.59 76.89
C VAL A 131 19.76 -24.45 75.37
N THR A 132 19.99 -25.57 74.68
CA THR A 132 20.07 -25.62 73.22
C THR A 132 18.85 -26.33 72.63
N GLY A 133 18.21 -25.67 71.67
CA GLY A 133 17.16 -26.24 70.84
C GLY A 133 17.67 -26.60 69.45
N ASN A 134 17.30 -27.78 68.94
CA ASN A 134 17.63 -28.23 67.59
C ASN A 134 16.33 -28.43 66.79
N PHE A 135 16.24 -27.80 65.63
CA PHE A 135 15.13 -28.02 64.69
C PHE A 135 15.69 -28.48 63.34
N GLY A 136 15.30 -29.66 62.90
CA GLY A 136 15.78 -30.28 61.67
C GLY A 136 14.67 -30.66 60.69
N LEU A 137 15.02 -30.61 59.41
CA LEU A 137 14.25 -31.20 58.31
C LEU A 137 15.18 -32.10 57.51
N GLY A 138 14.69 -33.29 57.13
CA GLY A 138 15.48 -34.22 56.34
C GLY A 138 14.65 -35.09 55.42
N VAL A 139 15.31 -35.59 54.38
CA VAL A 139 14.76 -36.54 53.42
C VAL A 139 15.66 -37.76 53.35
N ARG A 140 15.06 -38.95 53.34
CA ARG A 140 15.74 -40.24 53.16
C ARG A 140 15.14 -40.96 51.97
N THR A 141 15.95 -41.39 51.01
CA THR A 141 15.53 -42.20 49.86
C THR A 141 16.13 -43.59 49.91
N PHE A 142 15.30 -44.60 49.62
CA PHE A 142 15.64 -46.02 49.70
C PHE A 142 15.79 -46.58 48.29
N TYR A 143 17.02 -46.97 47.92
CA TYR A 143 17.36 -47.48 46.60
C TYR A 143 17.74 -48.97 46.69
N SER A 144 17.08 -49.79 45.88
CA SER A 144 17.38 -51.23 45.72
C SER A 144 17.42 -52.06 47.02
N GLU A 145 16.50 -51.81 47.96
CA GLU A 145 16.32 -52.47 49.29
C GLU A 145 17.57 -52.58 50.20
N ASN A 146 18.75 -52.16 49.73
CA ASN A 146 20.03 -52.38 50.36
C ASN A 146 20.73 -51.09 50.80
N TRP A 147 20.35 -49.93 50.25
CA TRP A 147 20.93 -48.65 50.63
C TRP A 147 19.86 -47.56 50.83
N MET A 148 20.11 -46.71 51.81
CA MET A 148 19.38 -45.48 52.09
C MET A 148 20.34 -44.30 51.98
N PHE A 149 19.95 -43.29 51.22
CA PHE A 149 20.67 -42.02 51.16
C PHE A 149 19.80 -40.91 51.74
N GLY A 150 20.37 -40.13 52.65
CA GLY A 150 19.66 -39.06 53.33
C GLY A 150 20.39 -37.72 53.21
N ALA A 151 19.62 -36.65 53.25
CA ALA A 151 20.12 -35.30 53.41
C ALA A 151 19.27 -34.60 54.47
N ASN A 152 19.91 -33.87 55.37
CA ASN A 152 19.25 -33.15 56.44
C ASN A 152 19.86 -31.77 56.65
N VAL A 153 19.03 -30.84 57.14
CA VAL A 153 19.42 -29.50 57.56
C VAL A 153 18.90 -29.28 58.97
N PHE A 154 19.74 -28.72 59.83
CA PHE A 154 19.40 -28.38 61.20
C PHE A 154 19.66 -26.91 61.46
N PHE A 155 18.77 -26.28 62.21
CA PHE A 155 18.98 -25.01 62.85
C PHE A 155 19.11 -25.28 64.36
N ASP A 156 20.26 -24.92 64.91
CA ASP A 156 20.55 -25.01 66.33
C ASP A 156 20.56 -23.60 66.92
N ASP A 157 19.88 -23.41 68.05
CA ASP A 157 19.80 -22.15 68.78
C ASP A 157 20.13 -22.43 70.25
N ASP A 158 21.25 -21.88 70.71
CA ASP A 158 21.57 -21.78 72.13
C ASP A 158 20.85 -20.55 72.69
N PHE A 159 19.72 -20.80 73.38
CA PHE A 159 18.86 -19.76 73.92
C PHE A 159 19.49 -19.00 75.08
N THR A 160 20.52 -19.55 75.72
CA THR A 160 21.17 -18.94 76.89
C THR A 160 22.41 -18.12 76.47
N GLY A 161 23.03 -18.47 75.34
CA GLY A 161 24.24 -17.81 74.83
C GLY A 161 24.07 -16.99 73.56
N ASP A 162 22.88 -16.98 72.93
CA ASP A 162 22.61 -16.30 71.65
C ASP A 162 23.43 -16.84 70.46
N ASN A 163 23.96 -18.06 70.57
CA ASN A 163 24.73 -18.72 69.52
C ASN A 163 23.82 -19.53 68.59
N ARG A 164 23.89 -19.27 67.28
CA ARG A 164 23.07 -19.94 66.26
C ARG A 164 23.92 -20.60 65.21
N ARG A 165 23.56 -21.83 64.85
CA ARG A 165 24.31 -22.66 63.92
C ARG A 165 23.37 -23.33 62.93
N ILE A 166 23.84 -23.46 61.69
CA ILE A 166 23.21 -24.31 60.69
C ILE A 166 24.07 -25.55 60.49
N GLY A 167 23.44 -26.72 60.61
CA GLY A 167 24.05 -28.01 60.27
C GLY A 167 23.54 -28.52 58.94
N LEU A 168 24.42 -29.05 58.09
CA LEU A 168 24.05 -29.78 56.88
C LEU A 168 24.62 -31.20 56.98
N GLY A 169 23.76 -32.20 56.88
CA GLY A 169 24.13 -33.61 57.03
C GLY A 169 23.80 -34.44 55.80
N GLY A 170 24.73 -35.31 55.42
CA GLY A 170 24.51 -36.40 54.48
C GLY A 170 24.52 -37.75 55.20
N GLU A 171 23.63 -38.65 54.81
CA GLU A 171 23.49 -40.00 55.36
C GLU A 171 23.62 -41.03 54.24
N ALA A 172 24.35 -42.12 54.49
CA ALA A 172 24.43 -43.28 53.60
C ALA A 172 24.40 -44.57 54.44
N TRP A 173 23.23 -45.18 54.55
CA TRP A 173 23.01 -46.33 55.45
C TRP A 173 22.71 -47.60 54.66
N THR A 174 23.09 -48.73 55.21
CA THR A 174 22.72 -50.08 54.77
C THR A 174 22.33 -50.92 56.00
N ASN A 175 21.95 -52.18 55.80
CA ASN A 175 21.71 -53.07 56.92
C ASN A 175 23.00 -53.17 57.76
N TYR A 176 22.88 -52.95 59.08
CA TYR A 176 23.97 -53.01 60.05
C TYR A 176 25.07 -51.95 59.93
N LEU A 177 24.98 -50.98 59.02
CA LEU A 177 26.00 -49.93 58.89
C LEU A 177 25.35 -48.58 58.58
N LYS A 178 25.71 -47.55 59.35
CA LYS A 178 25.34 -46.16 59.13
C LYS A 178 26.59 -45.33 58.91
N LEU A 179 26.61 -44.58 57.81
CA LEU A 179 27.58 -43.53 57.57
C LEU A 179 26.86 -42.18 57.59
N SER A 180 27.45 -41.20 58.27
CA SER A 180 27.02 -39.80 58.18
C SER A 180 28.21 -38.87 58.07
N ALA A 181 27.99 -37.74 57.40
CA ALA A 181 28.92 -36.64 57.33
C ALA A 181 28.15 -35.35 57.54
N ASN A 182 28.57 -34.56 58.52
CA ASN A 182 27.87 -33.35 58.92
C ASN A 182 28.83 -32.18 58.87
N THR A 183 28.39 -31.04 58.33
CA THR A 183 29.11 -29.77 58.44
C THR A 183 28.29 -28.78 59.25
N TYR A 184 28.99 -27.98 60.04
CA TYR A 184 28.44 -27.04 60.98
C TYR A 184 28.97 -25.66 60.65
N LEU A 185 28.05 -24.73 60.44
CA LEU A 185 28.33 -23.36 60.08
C LEU A 185 27.71 -22.43 61.12
N GLY A 186 28.55 -21.69 61.83
CA GLY A 186 28.13 -20.62 62.71
C GLY A 186 27.44 -19.52 61.91
N THR A 187 26.29 -19.09 62.39
CA THR A 187 25.52 -17.99 61.77
C THR A 187 25.50 -16.73 62.63
N THR A 188 25.84 -16.86 63.92
CA THR A 188 26.08 -15.71 64.78
C THR A 188 27.55 -15.26 64.67
N ASP A 189 27.75 -13.96 64.46
CA ASP A 189 29.07 -13.34 64.53
C ASP A 189 29.59 -13.26 65.97
N TRP A 190 30.87 -12.95 66.14
CA TRP A 190 31.48 -12.68 67.46
C TRP A 190 30.65 -11.72 68.30
N HIS A 191 30.19 -12.19 69.45
CA HIS A 191 29.55 -11.37 70.48
C HIS A 191 30.21 -11.61 71.83
N SER A 192 29.89 -10.79 72.82
CA SER A 192 30.47 -10.94 74.16
C SER A 192 30.22 -12.34 74.68
N SER A 193 31.28 -12.96 75.20
CA SER A 193 31.17 -14.28 75.79
C SER A 193 30.47 -14.23 77.14
N ARG A 194 29.62 -15.22 77.41
CA ARG A 194 29.03 -15.45 78.74
C ARG A 194 30.00 -16.22 79.64
N ASP A 195 30.81 -17.09 79.05
CA ASP A 195 31.75 -17.94 79.77
C ASP A 195 33.00 -17.17 80.23
N PHE A 196 33.44 -16.16 79.47
CA PHE A 196 34.61 -15.34 79.83
C PHE A 196 34.42 -13.84 79.58
N ASP A 197 34.52 -13.02 80.63
CA ASP A 197 34.33 -11.56 80.56
C ASP A 197 35.21 -10.84 79.51
N ASP A 198 36.46 -11.30 79.33
CA ASP A 198 37.45 -10.67 78.44
C ASP A 198 37.51 -11.29 77.03
N TYR A 199 36.53 -12.10 76.66
CA TYR A 199 36.50 -12.76 75.37
C TYR A 199 35.21 -12.44 74.60
N TYR A 200 35.30 -12.60 73.29
CA TYR A 200 34.13 -12.81 72.44
C TYR A 200 33.94 -14.32 72.25
N GLU A 201 32.70 -14.78 72.07
CA GLU A 201 32.35 -16.12 71.65
C GLU A 201 31.56 -16.09 70.33
N LYS A 202 31.62 -17.19 69.59
CA LYS A 202 30.73 -17.52 68.47
C LYS A 202 30.73 -19.04 68.23
N PRO A 203 29.81 -19.61 67.45
CA PRO A 203 29.92 -21.00 67.02
C PRO A 203 31.20 -21.23 66.21
N ALA A 204 31.90 -22.32 66.50
CA ALA A 204 33.02 -22.80 65.71
C ALA A 204 32.48 -23.51 64.45
N ASP A 205 33.04 -23.17 63.31
CA ASP A 205 32.76 -23.89 62.07
C ASP A 205 33.49 -25.22 62.11
N GLY A 206 32.86 -26.28 61.63
CA GLY A 206 33.46 -27.61 61.70
C GLY A 206 32.73 -28.65 60.89
N PHE A 207 33.22 -29.88 60.99
CA PHE A 207 32.55 -31.02 60.41
C PHE A 207 32.85 -32.28 61.22
N ASP A 208 31.97 -33.26 61.09
CA ASP A 208 32.23 -34.61 61.54
C ASP A 208 31.90 -35.64 60.48
N VAL A 209 32.58 -36.78 60.57
CA VAL A 209 32.28 -37.98 59.80
C VAL A 209 32.14 -39.13 60.78
N ARG A 210 31.04 -39.87 60.67
CA ARG A 210 30.65 -40.93 61.60
C ARG A 210 30.40 -42.22 60.83
N ALA A 211 30.88 -43.33 61.41
CA ALA A 211 30.57 -44.67 60.98
C ALA A 211 30.11 -45.49 62.19
N GLU A 212 28.87 -45.96 62.17
CA GLU A 212 28.31 -46.83 63.20
C GLU A 212 27.96 -48.18 62.57
N GLY A 213 28.59 -49.25 63.05
CA GLY A 213 28.40 -50.61 62.56
C GLY A 213 27.93 -51.55 63.66
N TYR A 214 27.09 -52.52 63.31
CA TYR A 214 26.60 -53.55 64.23
C TYR A 214 27.00 -54.93 63.70
N LEU A 215 27.37 -55.85 64.59
CA LEU A 215 27.76 -57.19 64.17
C LEU A 215 26.53 -57.98 63.69
N PRO A 216 26.46 -58.47 62.43
CA PRO A 216 25.27 -59.22 61.98
C PRO A 216 25.00 -60.49 62.77
N ALA A 217 26.05 -61.15 63.27
CA ALA A 217 25.94 -62.33 64.14
C ALA A 217 25.50 -61.99 65.58
N TYR A 218 25.72 -60.74 66.01
CA TYR A 218 25.35 -60.23 67.33
C TYR A 218 24.79 -58.80 67.20
N PRO A 219 23.55 -58.62 66.68
CA PRO A 219 22.98 -57.30 66.36
C PRO A 219 22.87 -56.33 67.56
N GLN A 220 22.95 -56.89 68.78
CA GLN A 220 22.99 -56.15 70.02
C GLN A 220 24.30 -55.39 70.22
N LEU A 221 25.41 -55.82 69.62
CA LEU A 221 26.73 -55.21 69.78
C LEU A 221 27.05 -54.29 68.59
N GLY A 222 27.30 -53.02 68.91
CA GLY A 222 27.68 -51.98 67.96
C GLY A 222 29.06 -51.39 68.26
N ALA A 223 29.68 -50.86 67.21
CA ALA A 223 30.90 -50.07 67.28
C ALA A 223 30.71 -48.78 66.50
N LYS A 224 31.25 -47.68 67.04
CA LYS A 224 31.20 -46.36 66.43
C LYS A 224 32.62 -45.84 66.26
N VAL A 225 32.89 -45.24 65.11
CA VAL A 225 34.07 -44.41 64.89
C VAL A 225 33.60 -43.06 64.39
N MET A 226 34.11 -42.00 64.99
CA MET A 226 33.82 -40.63 64.60
C MET A 226 35.14 -39.86 64.51
N TYR A 227 35.25 -39.02 63.49
CA TYR A 227 36.27 -37.99 63.41
C TYR A 227 35.56 -36.65 63.31
N GLU A 228 35.96 -35.71 64.16
CA GLU A 228 35.47 -34.34 64.14
C GLU A 228 36.63 -33.35 64.09
N GLN A 229 36.45 -32.27 63.36
CA GLN A 229 37.42 -31.19 63.21
C GLN A 229 36.66 -29.88 63.21
N TYR A 230 37.08 -28.99 64.10
CA TYR A 230 36.57 -27.63 64.18
C TYR A 230 37.68 -26.65 63.88
N TYR A 231 37.31 -25.48 63.38
CA TYR A 231 38.23 -24.45 62.94
C TYR A 231 38.12 -23.23 63.83
N GLY A 232 39.28 -22.72 64.24
CA GLY A 232 39.35 -21.58 65.14
C GLY A 232 40.62 -21.53 65.97
N ASP A 233 40.94 -20.36 66.52
CA ASP A 233 42.15 -20.16 67.30
C ASP A 233 42.04 -20.67 68.74
N LYS A 234 40.84 -20.59 69.33
CA LYS A 234 40.53 -21.03 70.70
C LYS A 234 39.16 -21.67 70.72
N VAL A 235 39.07 -22.92 70.28
CA VAL A 235 37.82 -23.69 70.17
C VAL A 235 37.69 -24.61 71.38
N ALA A 236 36.49 -24.67 71.96
CA ALA A 236 36.14 -25.56 73.07
C ALA A 236 35.51 -26.86 72.55
N LEU A 237 36.34 -27.77 72.04
CA LEU A 237 35.86 -29.08 71.53
C LEU A 237 35.60 -30.10 72.65
N PHE A 238 36.40 -30.06 73.71
CA PHE A 238 36.28 -30.93 74.88
C PHE A 238 35.55 -30.22 76.01
N ASP A 239 36.07 -29.06 76.44
CA ASP A 239 35.54 -28.24 77.52
C ASP A 239 35.92 -26.77 77.24
N LYS A 240 35.19 -25.81 77.81
CA LYS A 240 35.55 -24.39 77.77
C LYS A 240 36.86 -24.09 78.49
N ASP A 241 37.24 -24.91 79.47
CA ASP A 241 38.51 -24.75 80.20
C ASP A 241 39.74 -25.15 79.37
N ASP A 242 39.53 -25.93 78.29
CA ASP A 242 40.60 -26.52 77.46
C ASP A 242 40.49 -26.03 76.00
N LEU A 243 40.74 -24.74 75.79
CA LEU A 243 40.65 -24.11 74.46
C LEU A 243 41.83 -24.49 73.55
N GLN A 244 41.53 -25.03 72.38
CA GLN A 244 42.51 -25.52 71.41
C GLN A 244 42.43 -24.81 70.06
N SER A 245 43.54 -24.74 69.33
CA SER A 245 43.56 -24.20 67.97
C SER A 245 43.30 -25.30 66.94
N ASN A 246 42.28 -25.09 66.11
CA ASN A 246 41.80 -26.03 65.10
C ASN A 246 41.77 -27.48 65.64
N PRO A 247 41.03 -27.74 66.74
CA PRO A 247 41.05 -29.04 67.35
C PRO A 247 40.36 -30.07 66.48
N SER A 248 40.87 -31.29 66.55
CA SER A 248 40.17 -32.48 66.10
C SER A 248 40.18 -33.55 67.16
N ALA A 249 39.16 -34.39 67.10
CA ALA A 249 39.02 -35.55 67.96
C ALA A 249 38.64 -36.78 67.13
N ILE A 250 39.14 -37.93 67.58
CA ILE A 250 38.69 -39.25 67.14
C ILE A 250 37.97 -39.88 68.31
N THR A 251 36.73 -40.31 68.09
CA THR A 251 35.95 -41.04 69.08
C THR A 251 35.76 -42.47 68.63
N VAL A 252 36.10 -43.40 69.51
CA VAL A 252 35.85 -44.83 69.35
C VAL A 252 34.86 -45.25 70.42
N GLY A 253 33.73 -45.78 69.97
CA GLY A 253 32.61 -46.16 70.82
C GLY A 253 32.25 -47.63 70.71
N MET A 254 31.78 -48.20 71.80
CA MET A 254 31.11 -49.50 71.83
C MET A 254 29.72 -49.34 72.41
N SER A 255 28.72 -49.97 71.79
CA SER A 255 27.34 -49.94 72.26
C SER A 255 26.75 -51.35 72.39
N TYR A 256 25.91 -51.53 73.41
CA TYR A 256 25.17 -52.75 73.67
C TYR A 256 23.68 -52.46 73.81
N THR A 257 22.87 -52.98 72.89
CA THR A 257 21.42 -52.84 72.83
C THR A 257 20.77 -54.20 73.10
N PRO A 258 20.51 -54.59 74.36
CA PRO A 258 19.91 -55.88 74.69
C PRO A 258 18.50 -56.05 74.10
N VAL A 259 17.75 -54.95 74.02
CA VAL A 259 16.39 -54.83 73.46
C VAL A 259 16.27 -53.48 72.75
N PRO A 260 15.40 -53.31 71.73
CA PRO A 260 15.30 -52.05 70.97
C PRO A 260 15.11 -50.78 71.82
N LEU A 261 14.46 -50.91 72.98
CA LEU A 261 14.19 -49.79 73.89
C LEU A 261 15.43 -49.21 74.59
N ILE A 262 16.47 -50.01 74.84
CA ILE A 262 17.58 -49.62 75.73
C ILE A 262 18.92 -49.88 75.04
N THR A 263 19.79 -48.88 75.02
CA THR A 263 21.18 -49.01 74.58
C THR A 263 22.12 -48.41 75.61
N ALA A 264 23.09 -49.20 76.07
CA ALA A 264 24.22 -48.70 76.84
C ALA A 264 25.40 -48.45 75.88
N ALA A 265 26.13 -47.35 76.06
CA ALA A 265 27.30 -47.02 75.24
C ALA A 265 28.46 -46.52 76.11
N VAL A 266 29.68 -46.83 75.66
CA VAL A 266 30.90 -46.20 76.17
C VAL A 266 31.65 -45.63 74.98
N ASP A 267 31.96 -44.33 75.05
CA ASP A 267 32.67 -43.60 74.01
C ASP A 267 33.99 -43.09 74.59
N TYR A 268 35.12 -43.47 73.99
CA TYR A 268 36.43 -42.88 74.28
C TYR A 268 36.77 -41.89 73.18
N ARG A 269 36.80 -40.61 73.53
CA ARG A 269 37.14 -39.49 72.65
C ARG A 269 38.58 -39.09 72.93
N ARG A 270 39.40 -39.00 71.89
CA ARG A 270 40.80 -38.57 71.99
C ARG A 270 41.10 -37.45 71.00
N GLY A 271 41.60 -36.35 71.51
CA GLY A 271 41.92 -35.14 70.77
C GLY A 271 43.41 -34.86 70.66
N GLN A 272 43.71 -33.65 70.21
CA GLN A 272 45.06 -33.10 70.20
C GLN A 272 45.53 -32.79 71.63
N ASP A 273 46.84 -32.59 71.82
CA ASP A 273 47.47 -32.23 73.10
C ASP A 273 47.21 -33.20 74.28
N SER A 274 46.98 -34.48 73.99
CA SER A 274 46.66 -35.52 74.98
C SER A 274 45.34 -35.30 75.73
N MET A 275 44.43 -34.50 75.16
CA MET A 275 43.05 -34.42 75.62
C MET A 275 42.36 -35.75 75.34
N ASP A 276 41.81 -36.36 76.38
CA ASP A 276 40.95 -37.52 76.25
C ASP A 276 39.80 -37.44 77.23
N GLU A 277 38.74 -38.17 76.89
CA GLU A 277 37.51 -38.17 77.67
C GLU A 277 36.72 -39.45 77.42
N THR A 278 36.21 -40.02 78.50
CA THR A 278 35.37 -41.22 78.45
C THR A 278 33.94 -40.88 78.83
N HIS A 279 33.00 -41.12 77.93
CA HIS A 279 31.57 -40.93 78.19
C HIS A 279 30.88 -42.28 78.39
N PHE A 280 30.05 -42.37 79.42
CA PHE A 280 29.14 -43.49 79.65
C PHE A 280 27.71 -43.02 79.40
N GLY A 281 27.03 -43.64 78.43
CA GLY A 281 25.69 -43.24 78.01
C GLY A 281 24.65 -44.34 78.18
N ILE A 282 23.46 -43.98 78.66
CA ILE A 282 22.26 -44.83 78.60
C ILE A 282 21.19 -44.13 77.76
N ASN A 283 20.79 -44.80 76.68
CA ASN A 283 19.82 -44.32 75.71
C ASN A 283 18.51 -45.11 75.82
N PHE A 284 17.41 -44.40 76.05
CA PHE A 284 16.05 -44.95 75.99
C PHE A 284 15.38 -44.52 74.70
N ARG A 285 15.10 -45.48 73.82
CA ARG A 285 14.54 -45.24 72.49
C ARG A 285 13.14 -45.83 72.38
N TYR A 286 12.14 -44.97 72.22
CA TYR A 286 10.76 -45.39 72.03
C TYR A 286 10.30 -45.20 70.58
N ASN A 287 9.91 -46.28 69.91
CA ASN A 287 9.37 -46.26 68.55
C ASN A 287 7.85 -46.30 68.59
N PHE A 288 7.19 -45.20 68.23
CA PHE A 288 5.74 -45.18 68.17
C PHE A 288 5.24 -46.04 67.01
N GLY A 289 4.12 -46.75 67.22
CA GLY A 289 3.57 -47.70 66.26
C GLY A 289 4.11 -49.14 66.39
N GLN A 290 5.15 -49.37 67.19
CA GLN A 290 5.56 -50.73 67.60
C GLN A 290 5.01 -51.05 69.00
N THR A 291 4.61 -52.30 69.23
CA THR A 291 4.15 -52.73 70.56
C THR A 291 5.29 -52.72 71.57
N LEU A 292 4.99 -52.46 72.85
CA LEU A 292 6.01 -52.51 73.91
C LEU A 292 6.70 -53.89 73.99
N SER A 293 5.98 -54.96 73.68
CA SER A 293 6.53 -56.33 73.63
C SER A 293 7.63 -56.48 72.55
N GLN A 294 7.44 -55.90 71.37
CA GLN A 294 8.48 -55.87 70.32
C GLN A 294 9.69 -55.06 70.76
N GLN A 295 9.46 -53.91 71.39
CA GLN A 295 10.53 -53.01 71.85
C GLN A 295 11.34 -53.56 73.05
N LEU A 296 10.78 -54.53 73.79
CA LEU A 296 11.44 -55.27 74.86
C LEU A 296 11.92 -56.67 74.43
N SER A 297 11.82 -57.01 73.14
CA SER A 297 12.26 -58.31 72.62
C SER A 297 13.68 -58.23 72.07
N SER A 298 14.57 -59.10 72.56
CA SER A 298 15.96 -59.14 72.09
C SER A 298 16.08 -59.59 70.62
N SER A 299 15.12 -60.37 70.11
CA SER A 299 15.10 -60.79 68.69
C SER A 299 14.81 -59.62 67.75
N GLU A 300 14.11 -58.58 68.21
CA GLU A 300 13.74 -57.43 67.38
C GLU A 300 14.90 -56.45 67.18
N VAL A 301 16.01 -56.62 67.89
CA VAL A 301 17.22 -55.84 67.67
C VAL A 301 17.75 -56.05 66.25
N GLN A 302 17.60 -57.25 65.66
CA GLN A 302 17.99 -57.47 64.27
C GLN A 302 17.20 -56.60 63.28
N ASN A 303 15.89 -56.40 63.55
CA ASN A 303 15.02 -55.58 62.72
C ASN A 303 15.39 -54.11 62.87
N LEU A 304 15.80 -53.68 64.07
CA LEU A 304 16.33 -52.34 64.32
C LEU A 304 17.54 -52.00 63.44
N ARG A 305 18.40 -52.99 63.17
CA ARG A 305 19.62 -52.80 62.36
C ARG A 305 19.36 -52.91 60.86
N SER A 306 18.18 -53.36 60.44
CA SER A 306 17.77 -53.36 59.04
C SER A 306 17.40 -51.96 58.57
N LEU A 307 17.47 -51.67 57.27
CA LEU A 307 17.02 -50.40 56.69
C LEU A 307 15.54 -50.10 56.96
N ALA A 308 14.70 -51.14 57.04
CA ALA A 308 13.29 -50.98 57.34
C ALA A 308 13.05 -50.52 58.80
N GLY A 309 13.91 -50.93 59.73
CA GLY A 309 13.84 -50.50 61.13
C GLY A 309 14.59 -49.19 61.39
N SER A 310 15.78 -49.04 60.79
CA SER A 310 16.64 -47.88 61.00
C SER A 310 16.12 -46.62 60.30
N ARG A 311 15.17 -46.73 59.36
CA ARG A 311 14.60 -45.58 58.65
C ARG A 311 14.04 -44.49 59.54
N TYR A 312 13.60 -44.79 60.76
CA TYR A 312 13.09 -43.82 61.74
C TYR A 312 14.13 -43.38 62.77
N ASP A 313 15.38 -43.84 62.65
CA ASP A 313 16.45 -43.45 63.55
C ASP A 313 16.71 -41.95 63.46
N LEU A 314 17.08 -41.34 64.57
CA LEU A 314 17.46 -39.95 64.62
C LEU A 314 18.69 -39.70 63.73
N VAL A 315 18.83 -38.46 63.27
CA VAL A 315 20.02 -38.04 62.52
C VAL A 315 21.24 -38.10 63.43
N GLU A 316 22.29 -38.78 62.96
CA GLU A 316 23.56 -38.91 63.68
C GLU A 316 24.48 -37.73 63.37
N ARG A 317 24.49 -36.78 64.28
CA ARG A 317 25.23 -35.50 64.24
C ARG A 317 25.59 -35.02 65.64
N ASN A 318 26.50 -34.07 65.75
CA ASN A 318 26.73 -33.29 66.97
C ASN A 318 25.66 -32.20 67.07
N ASN A 319 24.72 -32.38 67.99
CA ASN A 319 23.64 -31.42 68.20
C ASN A 319 24.01 -30.30 69.17
N GLU A 320 25.18 -30.37 69.80
CA GLU A 320 25.73 -29.30 70.63
C GLU A 320 26.52 -28.30 69.79
N ILE A 321 26.46 -27.03 70.17
CA ILE A 321 27.15 -25.96 69.47
C ILE A 321 28.55 -25.81 70.07
N VAL A 322 29.56 -26.38 69.40
CA VAL A 322 30.96 -26.13 69.72
C VAL A 322 31.26 -24.64 69.53
N LEU A 323 31.81 -24.00 70.56
CA LEU A 323 32.10 -22.56 70.55
C LEU A 323 33.58 -22.30 70.30
N GLN A 324 33.86 -21.19 69.63
CA GLN A 324 35.18 -20.59 69.56
C GLN A 324 35.18 -19.29 70.32
N TYR A 325 36.28 -19.03 71.02
CA TYR A 325 36.54 -17.82 71.77
C TYR A 325 37.63 -16.98 71.10
N LYS A 326 37.54 -15.68 71.28
CA LYS A 326 38.56 -14.73 70.82
C LYS A 326 38.80 -13.73 71.93
N GLN A 327 40.00 -13.79 72.50
CA GLN A 327 40.41 -12.84 73.52
C GLN A 327 40.31 -11.43 72.95
N LYS A 328 39.73 -10.51 73.71
CA LYS A 328 39.76 -9.09 73.38
C LYS A 328 41.23 -8.65 73.40
N LYS A 329 41.81 -8.32 72.22
CA LYS A 329 43.22 -7.87 72.12
C LYS A 329 43.43 -6.61 72.99
N GLN A 330 44.42 -6.65 73.89
CA GLN A 330 45.27 -5.48 74.17
C GLN A 330 46.40 -5.49 73.13
N ALA A 331 46.72 -4.36 72.51
CA ALA A 331 47.60 -4.31 71.34
C ALA A 331 48.66 -3.23 71.51
N ASP A 332 49.91 -3.60 71.83
CA ASP A 332 51.01 -2.66 72.12
C ASP A 332 52.23 -2.88 71.19
N ALA A 333 52.29 -2.17 70.05
CA ALA A 333 53.48 -1.56 69.40
C ALA A 333 53.11 -1.05 67.98
N VAL A 334 53.25 0.25 67.73
CA VAL A 334 52.96 0.88 66.41
C VAL A 334 54.07 0.64 65.42
N ALA A 335 53.75 0.10 64.24
CA ALA A 335 54.70 -0.10 63.13
C ALA A 335 54.35 0.69 61.86
N ASN A 336 53.08 1.07 61.68
CA ASN A 336 52.62 1.90 60.57
C ASN A 336 51.60 2.93 61.08
N MET A 337 51.63 4.12 60.50
CA MET A 337 50.72 5.22 60.81
C MET A 337 50.11 5.76 59.52
N LEU A 338 48.82 5.48 59.34
CA LEU A 338 48.05 6.04 58.24
C LEU A 338 47.21 7.20 58.76
N LEU A 339 47.51 8.44 58.34
CA LEU A 339 46.70 9.59 58.69
C LEU A 339 45.63 9.82 57.62
N THR A 340 44.41 10.01 58.07
CA THR A 340 43.27 10.37 57.25
C THR A 340 42.57 11.58 57.84
N THR A 341 42.23 12.54 56.99
CA THR A 341 41.39 13.65 57.40
C THR A 341 39.94 13.15 57.39
N VAL A 342 39.36 12.93 58.57
CA VAL A 342 38.01 12.37 58.73
C VAL A 342 36.92 13.44 58.76
N LYS A 343 37.30 14.66 59.15
CA LYS A 343 36.47 15.85 58.99
C LYS A 343 37.34 16.92 58.35
N ASP A 344 37.04 17.23 57.10
CA ASP A 344 37.77 18.21 56.30
C ASP A 344 36.84 19.33 55.84
N ASN A 345 37.39 20.43 55.33
CA ASN A 345 36.61 21.56 54.80
C ASN A 345 35.69 22.22 55.83
N SER A 346 36.08 22.22 57.11
CA SER A 346 35.40 23.03 58.11
C SER A 346 35.59 24.52 57.79
N PRO A 347 34.62 25.37 58.14
CA PRO A 347 34.75 26.80 57.98
C PRO A 347 35.98 27.34 58.74
N ALA A 348 36.73 28.22 58.09
CA ALA A 348 37.85 28.94 58.71
C ALA A 348 37.36 30.04 59.68
N ASP A 349 36.64 29.68 60.74
CA ASP A 349 36.10 30.60 61.74
C ASP A 349 36.85 30.56 63.09
N GLY A 350 37.92 29.75 63.17
CA GLY A 350 38.69 29.52 64.39
C GLY A 350 37.99 28.65 65.45
N VAL A 351 36.78 28.16 65.19
CA VAL A 351 35.96 27.38 66.13
C VAL A 351 35.64 26.01 65.56
N ALA A 352 35.21 25.93 64.31
CA ALA A 352 34.88 24.70 63.63
C ALA A 352 36.17 23.93 63.31
N ALA A 353 36.35 22.81 64.00
CA ALA A 353 37.54 21.99 63.82
C ALA A 353 37.39 21.04 62.63
N ASN A 354 38.44 20.94 61.82
CA ASN A 354 38.74 19.73 61.07
C ASN A 354 39.29 18.66 62.03
N THR A 355 39.15 17.40 61.66
CA THR A 355 39.61 16.28 62.48
C THR A 355 40.50 15.40 61.61
N VAL A 356 41.73 15.20 62.07
CA VAL A 356 42.65 14.24 61.47
C VAL A 356 42.73 13.06 62.43
N THR A 357 42.52 11.87 61.89
CA THR A 357 42.66 10.61 62.60
C THR A 357 43.89 9.91 62.07
N VAL A 358 44.74 9.45 62.97
CA VAL A 358 45.76 8.47 62.63
C VAL A 358 45.25 7.10 63.00
N ARG A 359 45.40 6.14 62.09
CA ARG A 359 45.30 4.72 62.36
C ARG A 359 46.70 4.17 62.50
N ALA A 360 47.05 3.85 63.74
CA ALA A 360 48.28 3.16 64.08
C ALA A 360 48.03 1.65 64.02
N THR A 361 48.84 0.95 63.23
CA THR A 361 48.78 -0.51 63.13
C THR A 361 50.15 -1.12 63.39
N THR A 362 50.16 -2.38 63.80
CA THR A 362 51.33 -3.26 63.74
C THR A 362 51.71 -3.53 62.28
N SER A 363 52.86 -4.16 62.06
CA SER A 363 53.42 -4.41 60.71
C SER A 363 52.57 -5.34 59.86
N ASP A 364 51.73 -6.17 60.49
CA ASP A 364 50.74 -7.04 59.87
C ASP A 364 49.38 -6.34 59.62
N GLY A 365 49.26 -5.05 59.94
CA GLY A 365 48.05 -4.25 59.73
C GLY A 365 47.03 -4.31 60.86
N THR A 366 47.34 -4.98 61.99
CA THR A 366 46.42 -5.01 63.14
C THR A 366 46.42 -3.66 63.89
N PRO A 367 45.26 -3.12 64.32
CA PRO A 367 45.26 -1.86 65.04
C PRO A 367 45.88 -1.95 66.44
N VAL A 368 46.63 -0.90 66.82
CA VAL A 368 47.37 -0.83 68.08
C VAL A 368 46.63 0.05 69.06
N ARG A 369 46.18 -0.50 70.19
CA ARG A 369 45.43 0.22 71.22
C ARG A 369 46.38 0.93 72.18
N ASN A 370 45.98 2.06 72.73
CA ASN A 370 46.73 2.83 73.73
C ASN A 370 48.13 3.33 73.30
N ALA A 371 48.44 3.33 72.01
CA ALA A 371 49.70 3.89 71.52
C ALA A 371 49.71 5.41 71.68
N VAL A 372 50.78 5.94 72.27
CA VAL A 372 50.97 7.38 72.42
C VAL A 372 51.31 8.00 71.07
N ILE A 373 50.50 8.97 70.66
CA ILE A 373 50.66 9.76 69.43
C ILE A 373 50.97 11.21 69.84
N SER A 374 52.07 11.77 69.34
CA SER A 374 52.37 13.21 69.44
C SER A 374 52.00 13.91 68.14
N TRP A 375 51.29 15.03 68.25
CA TRP A 375 50.73 15.79 67.12
C TRP A 375 51.46 17.12 66.96
N SER A 376 51.74 17.52 65.73
CA SER A 376 52.31 18.82 65.41
C SER A 376 51.76 19.37 64.09
N ILE A 377 51.75 20.70 63.94
CA ILE A 377 51.43 21.37 62.67
C ILE A 377 52.77 21.67 61.99
N ILE A 378 52.98 21.10 60.81
CA ILE A 378 54.27 21.17 60.09
C ILE A 378 54.17 21.95 58.76
N GLY A 379 52.98 22.41 58.37
CA GLY A 379 52.76 23.23 57.18
C GLY A 379 51.39 23.91 57.17
N GLY A 380 51.27 25.06 56.49
CA GLY A 380 50.02 25.82 56.38
C GLY A 380 50.18 27.08 55.51
N ALA A 381 49.10 27.52 54.88
CA ALA A 381 49.08 28.50 53.79
C ALA A 381 49.93 29.77 54.00
N GLN A 382 50.74 30.08 52.99
CA GLN A 382 51.57 31.27 52.86
C GLN A 382 50.73 32.55 52.69
N LYS A 383 50.89 33.51 53.61
CA LYS A 383 51.20 34.94 53.38
C LYS A 383 50.68 35.56 52.07
N THR A 384 49.56 36.28 52.14
CA THR A 384 49.39 37.51 51.37
C THR A 384 49.62 38.69 52.33
N ALA A 385 50.61 39.53 52.02
CA ALA A 385 51.10 40.66 52.80
C ALA A 385 51.83 40.34 54.14
N THR A 386 52.76 41.23 54.46
CA THR A 386 53.84 41.14 55.45
C THR A 386 53.38 41.06 56.91
N GLY A 387 53.70 39.94 57.59
CA GLY A 387 53.90 39.87 59.04
C GLY A 387 52.85 39.09 59.84
N SER A 388 52.87 37.76 59.79
CA SER A 388 52.31 36.92 60.87
C SER A 388 52.94 35.52 60.86
N THR A 389 53.16 34.96 62.04
CA THR A 389 53.74 33.62 62.30
C THR A 389 52.69 32.51 62.15
N ALA A 390 53.07 31.24 62.30
CA ALA A 390 52.22 30.04 62.22
C ALA A 390 51.09 29.94 63.29
N SER A 391 50.46 31.05 63.67
CA SER A 391 49.65 31.21 64.89
C SER A 391 48.14 31.00 64.72
N ASP A 392 47.62 30.89 63.50
CA ASP A 392 46.17 30.93 63.27
C ASP A 392 45.51 29.54 63.24
N ALA A 393 46.30 28.49 63.05
CA ALA A 393 45.84 27.10 63.17
C ALA A 393 46.22 26.53 64.54
N GLN A 394 45.27 25.95 65.26
CA GLN A 394 45.49 25.42 66.61
C GLN A 394 45.03 23.97 66.71
N LEU A 395 45.86 23.14 67.36
CA LEU A 395 45.49 21.77 67.73
C LEU A 395 44.70 21.78 69.04
N SER A 396 43.71 20.89 69.16
CA SER A 396 42.98 20.69 70.41
C SER A 396 43.83 20.04 71.50
N ALA A 397 44.88 19.31 71.11
CA ALA A 397 45.84 18.66 71.99
C ALA A 397 47.14 18.37 71.22
N GLU A 398 48.27 18.41 71.90
CA GLU A 398 49.60 18.10 71.32
C GLU A 398 49.95 16.60 71.42
N SER A 399 49.16 15.82 72.16
CA SER A 399 49.33 14.37 72.31
C SER A 399 47.99 13.67 72.51
N GLY A 400 47.90 12.40 72.12
CA GLY A 400 46.75 11.53 72.37
C GLY A 400 47.15 10.06 72.43
N VAL A 401 46.20 9.18 72.74
CA VAL A 401 46.40 7.73 72.68
C VAL A 401 45.41 7.09 71.73
N THR A 402 45.80 6.00 71.07
CA THR A 402 44.92 5.27 70.17
C THR A 402 43.86 4.46 70.93
N ASP A 403 42.67 4.34 70.34
CA ASP A 403 41.58 3.52 70.87
C ASP A 403 41.73 2.03 70.50
N GLY A 404 40.73 1.21 70.84
CA GLY A 404 40.73 -0.23 70.51
C GLY A 404 40.78 -0.56 69.02
N ASN A 405 40.54 0.42 68.15
CA ASN A 405 40.61 0.30 66.69
C ASN A 405 41.91 0.91 66.13
N GLY A 406 42.88 1.20 67.00
CA GLY A 406 44.16 1.79 66.67
C GLY A 406 44.09 3.24 66.22
N ASN A 407 42.98 3.92 66.48
CA ASN A 407 42.77 5.27 66.00
C ASN A 407 43.02 6.29 67.12
N ALA A 408 43.79 7.33 66.84
CA ALA A 408 43.83 8.54 67.65
C ALA A 408 43.46 9.72 66.76
N SER A 409 42.68 10.66 67.28
CA SER A 409 42.25 11.83 66.51
C SER A 409 42.66 13.11 67.19
N VAL A 410 43.00 14.11 66.39
CA VAL A 410 43.20 15.49 66.83
C VAL A 410 42.29 16.41 66.06
N ASN A 411 41.70 17.36 66.77
CA ASN A 411 40.94 18.43 66.16
C ASN A 411 41.89 19.60 65.88
N ILE A 412 41.78 20.18 64.69
CA ILE A 412 42.53 21.37 64.27
C ILE A 412 41.50 22.44 63.94
N THR A 413 41.64 23.65 64.46
CA THR A 413 40.85 24.83 64.04
C THR A 413 41.75 25.80 63.28
N SER A 414 41.17 26.64 62.42
CA SER A 414 41.88 27.71 61.72
C SER A 414 40.99 28.94 61.53
N LYS A 415 41.54 30.14 61.67
CA LYS A 415 40.87 31.42 61.34
C LYS A 415 41.02 31.84 59.87
N THR A 416 41.83 31.11 59.11
CA THR A 416 42.12 31.37 57.70
C THR A 416 41.81 30.16 56.84
N ALA A 417 41.13 30.40 55.72
CA ALA A 417 40.84 29.37 54.73
C ALA A 417 42.11 28.98 53.98
N GLY A 418 42.23 27.71 53.61
CA GLY A 418 43.42 27.14 52.99
C GLY A 418 43.86 25.84 53.65
N GLN A 419 44.92 25.25 53.09
CA GLN A 419 45.44 23.95 53.53
C GLN A 419 46.38 24.10 54.73
N VAL A 420 46.24 23.19 55.69
CA VAL A 420 47.06 22.97 56.89
C VAL A 420 47.54 21.52 56.88
N THR A 421 48.82 21.28 57.17
CA THR A 421 49.43 19.95 57.21
C THR A 421 49.75 19.57 58.66
N VAL A 422 49.18 18.45 59.08
CA VAL A 422 49.31 17.89 60.43
C VAL A 422 50.19 16.65 60.37
N GLN A 423 51.11 16.54 61.32
CA GLN A 423 51.96 15.38 61.52
C GLN A 423 51.58 14.67 62.81
N ALA A 424 51.59 13.34 62.76
CA ALA A 424 51.48 12.46 63.92
C ALA A 424 52.75 11.62 64.03
N THR A 425 53.24 11.44 65.25
CA THR A 425 54.44 10.66 65.56
C THR A 425 54.18 9.69 66.70
N SER A 426 54.74 8.48 66.62
CA SER A 426 54.74 7.50 67.71
C SER A 426 56.10 6.78 67.71
N GLY A 427 56.97 7.15 68.66
CA GLY A 427 58.40 6.80 68.58
C GLY A 427 59.06 7.43 67.35
N ASP A 428 59.78 6.62 66.56
CA ASP A 428 60.45 7.06 65.32
C ASP A 428 59.53 7.04 64.07
N ILE A 429 58.32 6.49 64.20
CA ILE A 429 57.36 6.41 63.10
C ILE A 429 56.57 7.72 63.02
N SER A 430 56.49 8.30 61.82
CA SER A 430 55.74 9.51 61.56
C SER A 430 54.86 9.37 60.33
N GLY A 431 53.74 10.08 60.31
CA GLY A 431 52.90 10.24 59.13
C GLY A 431 52.28 11.63 59.09
N THR A 432 51.88 12.06 57.90
CA THR A 432 51.35 13.41 57.67
C THR A 432 50.04 13.36 56.91
N ALA A 433 49.11 14.23 57.23
CA ALA A 433 47.91 14.47 56.44
C ALA A 433 47.68 15.96 56.23
N ALA A 434 47.17 16.32 55.06
CA ALA A 434 46.72 17.67 54.77
C ALA A 434 45.21 17.78 54.98
N THR A 435 44.78 18.90 55.54
CA THR A 435 43.38 19.27 55.73
C THR A 435 43.17 20.70 55.26
N THR A 436 42.03 21.00 54.65
CA THR A 436 41.72 22.31 54.09
C THR A 436 40.58 22.93 54.89
N PHE A 437 40.70 24.20 55.24
CA PHE A 437 39.57 24.98 55.74
C PHE A 437 38.96 25.77 54.59
N VAL A 438 37.63 25.71 54.49
CA VAL A 438 36.89 26.50 53.49
C VAL A 438 36.54 27.85 54.05
N GLN A 439 36.30 28.79 53.15
CA GLN A 439 35.90 30.15 53.51
C GLN A 439 34.64 30.12 54.40
N SER A 440 34.72 30.71 55.59
CA SER A 440 33.58 30.77 56.53
C SER A 440 32.73 32.00 56.24
N VAL A 441 31.44 31.78 56.01
CA VAL A 441 30.46 32.86 55.90
C VAL A 441 30.22 33.44 57.29
N GLY A 442 30.55 34.69 57.52
CA GLY A 442 30.26 35.41 58.77
C GLY A 442 28.83 35.91 58.84
N SER A 443 28.31 36.47 57.75
CA SER A 443 26.95 37.00 57.70
C SER A 443 26.29 36.87 56.32
N LEU A 444 24.97 36.72 56.33
CA LEU A 444 24.09 36.81 55.16
C LEU A 444 23.18 38.02 55.36
N ASN A 445 23.19 38.94 54.42
CA ASN A 445 22.25 40.06 54.41
C ASN A 445 21.32 39.94 53.21
N LEU A 446 20.08 39.53 53.45
CA LEU A 446 19.06 39.30 52.44
C LEU A 446 18.08 40.48 52.41
N THR A 447 17.89 41.06 51.23
CA THR A 447 16.94 42.15 51.01
C THR A 447 16.02 41.83 49.83
N LEU A 448 14.76 42.27 49.89
CA LEU A 448 13.86 42.21 48.74
C LEU A 448 14.19 43.33 47.77
N THR A 449 14.36 42.97 46.51
CA THR A 449 14.52 43.91 45.39
C THR A 449 13.20 44.15 44.66
N GLN A 450 12.22 43.22 44.80
CA GLN A 450 10.85 43.37 44.33
C GLN A 450 9.88 42.60 45.24
N ASN A 451 8.75 43.23 45.61
CA ASN A 451 7.76 42.65 46.51
C ASN A 451 6.33 43.07 46.13
N ASN A 452 5.32 42.36 46.66
CA ASN A 452 3.89 42.62 46.43
C ASN A 452 3.42 42.38 44.98
N SER A 453 4.00 41.43 44.27
CA SER A 453 3.53 41.04 42.94
C SER A 453 2.19 40.28 42.99
N PRO A 454 1.39 40.29 41.91
CA PRO A 454 0.14 39.54 41.83
C PRO A 454 0.36 38.03 41.96
N ALA A 455 -0.54 37.35 42.66
CA ALA A 455 -0.55 35.89 42.81
C ALA A 455 -1.11 35.14 41.59
N ASP A 456 -0.63 35.43 40.38
CA ASP A 456 -1.12 34.86 39.11
C ASP A 456 -0.23 33.72 38.56
N GLY A 457 0.79 33.32 39.32
CA GLY A 457 1.79 32.33 38.91
C GLY A 457 2.88 32.86 37.96
N SER A 458 2.75 34.09 37.47
CA SER A 458 3.68 34.75 36.54
C SER A 458 4.36 36.00 37.12
N GLY A 459 3.66 36.79 37.94
CA GLY A 459 4.20 37.94 38.65
C GLY A 459 5.32 37.50 39.60
N GLN A 460 6.47 38.17 39.53
CA GLN A 460 7.68 37.76 40.25
C GLN A 460 8.00 38.71 41.38
N ASN A 461 8.19 38.17 42.58
CA ASN A 461 8.95 38.85 43.61
C ASN A 461 10.43 38.47 43.48
N ALA A 462 11.31 39.34 43.96
CA ALA A 462 12.75 39.19 43.82
C ALA A 462 13.50 39.59 45.08
N GLY A 463 14.63 38.95 45.31
CA GLY A 463 15.53 39.26 46.42
C GLY A 463 16.99 39.11 46.03
N GLU A 464 17.85 39.79 46.78
CA GLU A 464 19.31 39.74 46.64
C GLU A 464 19.93 39.50 48.02
N VAL A 465 20.84 38.52 48.10
CA VAL A 465 21.64 38.24 49.29
C VAL A 465 23.07 38.71 49.06
N THR A 466 23.63 39.41 50.04
CA THR A 466 25.07 39.70 50.13
C THR A 466 25.71 38.82 51.20
N VAL A 467 26.79 38.12 50.83
CA VAL A 467 27.53 37.22 51.70
C VAL A 467 28.85 37.85 52.12
N LYS A 468 29.12 37.87 53.42
CA LYS A 468 30.38 38.36 53.99
C LYS A 468 31.03 37.34 54.90
N ASP A 469 32.36 37.36 55.00
CA ASP A 469 33.14 36.54 55.92
C ASP A 469 33.00 37.03 57.37
N ILE A 470 33.63 36.33 58.32
CA ILE A 470 33.61 36.68 59.76
C ILE A 470 34.29 38.03 60.06
N ASN A 471 35.13 38.52 59.15
CA ASN A 471 35.84 39.80 59.25
C ASN A 471 35.08 40.94 58.55
N GLY A 472 33.93 40.66 57.92
CA GLY A 472 33.07 41.63 57.25
C GLY A 472 33.39 41.89 55.77
N ASN A 473 34.30 41.14 55.15
CA ASN A 473 34.63 41.25 53.72
C ASN A 473 33.64 40.49 52.85
N VAL A 474 33.32 40.98 51.66
CA VAL A 474 32.42 40.29 50.71
C VAL A 474 33.06 39.02 50.15
N MET A 475 32.28 37.96 50.00
CA MET A 475 32.77 36.64 49.58
C MET A 475 32.23 36.27 48.20
N SER A 476 33.12 36.09 47.22
CA SER A 476 32.79 35.64 45.87
C SER A 476 32.78 34.11 45.75
N GLY A 477 31.92 33.57 44.89
CA GLY A 477 31.84 32.13 44.59
C GLY A 477 31.16 31.27 45.67
N VAL A 478 30.51 31.89 46.67
CA VAL A 478 29.83 31.15 47.75
C VAL A 478 28.52 30.58 47.23
N ALA A 479 28.32 29.26 47.36
CA ALA A 479 27.10 28.59 46.98
C ALA A 479 25.88 29.04 47.82
N ILE A 480 24.79 29.38 47.13
CA ILE A 480 23.53 29.83 47.74
C ILE A 480 22.44 28.82 47.44
N ASN A 481 21.71 28.42 48.48
CA ASN A 481 20.47 27.68 48.34
C ASN A 481 19.29 28.59 48.71
N TRP A 482 18.35 28.71 47.78
CA TRP A 482 17.16 29.52 47.92
C TRP A 482 15.95 28.65 48.25
N SER A 483 15.10 29.13 49.15
CA SER A 483 13.79 28.53 49.39
C SER A 483 12.72 29.59 49.63
N VAL A 484 11.50 29.23 49.26
CA VAL A 484 10.28 30.01 49.46
C VAL A 484 9.21 29.07 50.01
N ASN A 485 8.30 29.58 50.83
CA ASN A 485 7.21 28.79 51.42
C ASN A 485 5.85 29.09 50.77
N ASN A 486 4.77 28.53 51.35
CA ASN A 486 3.38 28.79 50.95
C ASN A 486 3.11 28.56 49.45
N ASP A 487 3.62 27.43 48.93
CA ASP A 487 3.51 26.99 47.54
C ASP A 487 4.11 27.94 46.48
N ALA A 488 4.86 28.97 46.91
CA ALA A 488 5.63 29.80 45.99
C ALA A 488 6.71 28.97 45.29
N LYS A 489 7.06 29.36 44.07
CA LYS A 489 7.98 28.63 43.20
C LYS A 489 9.13 29.54 42.76
N VAL A 490 10.37 29.13 42.98
CA VAL A 490 11.55 29.78 42.40
C VAL A 490 11.55 29.54 40.88
N VAL A 491 11.66 30.62 40.11
CA VAL A 491 11.65 30.58 38.64
C VAL A 491 13.01 30.92 38.03
N ALA A 492 13.85 31.67 38.75
CA ALA A 492 15.24 31.93 38.38
C ALA A 492 16.06 32.27 39.62
N SER A 493 17.30 31.79 39.72
CA SER A 493 18.19 32.14 40.84
C SER A 493 19.66 31.95 40.51
N ASP A 494 20.51 32.79 41.07
CA ASP A 494 21.95 32.57 41.11
C ASP A 494 22.28 31.47 42.12
N VAL A 495 23.12 30.53 41.73
CA VAL A 495 23.57 29.41 42.59
C VAL A 495 24.82 29.74 43.39
N GLN A 496 25.52 30.84 43.06
CA GLN A 496 26.73 31.31 43.72
C GLN A 496 26.82 32.84 43.73
N THR A 497 27.58 33.41 44.67
CA THR A 497 27.85 34.84 44.69
C THR A 497 28.84 35.31 43.63
N ASN A 498 28.64 36.51 43.09
CA ASN A 498 29.57 37.18 42.18
C ASN A 498 30.78 37.81 42.92
N ALA A 499 31.66 38.50 42.17
CA ALA A 499 32.85 39.17 42.71
C ALA A 499 32.56 40.22 43.81
N GLN A 500 31.33 40.73 43.86
CA GLN A 500 30.85 41.68 44.88
C GLN A 500 30.15 40.97 46.06
N GLY A 501 30.15 39.64 46.08
CA GLY A 501 29.54 38.81 47.12
C GLY A 501 28.01 38.75 47.07
N LYS A 502 27.40 39.03 45.91
CA LYS A 502 25.95 39.09 45.73
C LYS A 502 25.39 37.93 44.90
N ALA A 503 24.18 37.49 45.23
CA ALA A 503 23.40 36.52 44.45
C ALA A 503 21.90 36.89 44.50
N SER A 504 21.19 36.73 43.38
CA SER A 504 19.79 37.11 43.23
C SER A 504 18.84 35.93 43.00
N VAL A 505 17.55 36.14 43.29
CA VAL A 505 16.48 35.16 43.06
C VAL A 505 15.19 35.83 42.63
N HIS A 506 14.42 35.14 41.79
CA HIS A 506 13.09 35.47 41.35
C HIS A 506 12.15 34.29 41.60
N TYR A 507 10.96 34.56 42.12
CA TYR A 507 9.97 33.55 42.48
C TYR A 507 8.55 34.06 42.26
N THR A 508 7.62 33.14 41.96
CA THR A 508 6.20 33.42 41.71
C THR A 508 5.32 32.67 42.71
N ASN A 509 4.04 33.04 42.83
CA ASN A 509 3.04 32.27 43.56
C ASN A 509 1.67 32.40 42.87
N THR A 510 0.82 31.40 43.00
CA THR A 510 -0.59 31.40 42.54
C THR A 510 -1.57 31.67 43.67
N LYS A 511 -1.09 31.75 44.91
CA LYS A 511 -1.88 32.10 46.10
C LYS A 511 -1.45 33.43 46.68
N ALA A 512 -2.43 34.29 46.92
CA ALA A 512 -2.24 35.55 47.63
C ALA A 512 -1.91 35.28 49.10
N GLY A 513 -1.00 36.08 49.66
CA GLY A 513 -0.60 35.99 51.05
C GLY A 513 0.90 36.22 51.26
N ALA A 514 1.31 36.15 52.51
CA ALA A 514 2.71 36.27 52.89
C ALA A 514 3.52 35.06 52.38
N VAL A 515 4.72 35.31 51.88
CA VAL A 515 5.73 34.31 51.50
C VAL A 515 7.04 34.70 52.17
N THR A 516 7.71 33.77 52.83
CA THR A 516 9.04 33.98 53.40
C THR A 516 10.08 33.53 52.39
N LEU A 517 10.90 34.47 51.90
CA LEU A 517 12.09 34.15 51.11
C LEU A 517 13.25 33.84 52.06
N THR A 518 13.93 32.73 51.84
CA THR A 518 15.10 32.33 52.60
C THR A 518 16.28 32.08 51.68
N ALA A 519 17.42 32.69 51.99
CA ALA A 519 18.72 32.38 51.42
C ALA A 519 19.55 31.63 52.45
N SER A 520 20.26 30.59 52.03
CA SER A 520 21.14 29.83 52.90
C SER A 520 22.48 29.56 52.24
N ALA A 521 23.56 29.72 53.01
CA ALA A 521 24.93 29.49 52.56
C ALA A 521 25.79 29.03 53.74
N ALA A 522 26.58 27.99 53.53
CA ALA A 522 27.52 27.44 54.54
C ALA A 522 26.89 27.29 55.95
N GLY A 523 25.64 26.80 56.03
CA GLY A 523 24.93 26.55 57.29
C GLY A 523 24.30 27.77 57.95
N LYS A 524 24.49 28.99 57.42
CA LYS A 524 23.77 30.19 57.85
C LYS A 524 22.53 30.41 56.98
N THR A 525 21.50 31.01 57.56
CA THR A 525 20.27 31.41 56.86
C THR A 525 20.00 32.89 57.08
N ALA A 526 19.44 33.55 56.08
CA ALA A 526 18.79 34.83 56.21
C ALA A 526 17.42 34.73 55.56
N SER A 527 16.40 35.28 56.21
CA SER A 527 15.03 35.24 55.72
C SER A 527 14.42 36.64 55.73
N VAL A 528 13.58 36.93 54.74
CA VAL A 528 12.81 38.16 54.65
C VAL A 528 11.37 37.83 54.26
N ASN A 529 10.42 38.53 54.88
CA ASN A 529 9.01 38.35 54.55
C ASN A 529 8.64 39.18 53.33
N SER A 530 8.09 38.50 52.34
CA SER A 530 7.52 39.00 51.10
C SER A 530 6.02 38.72 51.11
N ALA A 531 5.26 39.31 50.20
CA ALA A 531 3.86 38.98 49.99
C ALA A 531 3.54 38.95 48.50
N PHE A 532 2.65 38.05 48.12
CA PHE A 532 1.92 38.16 46.86
C PHE A 532 0.55 38.73 47.18
N VAL A 533 0.14 39.75 46.45
CA VAL A 533 -1.19 40.34 46.62
C VAL A 533 -2.19 39.55 45.79
N SER A 534 -3.44 39.48 46.23
CA SER A 534 -4.51 38.94 45.41
C SER A 534 -4.50 39.65 44.07
N GLN A 535 -4.51 38.89 42.99
CA GLN A 535 -4.81 39.44 41.68
C GLN A 535 -6.16 40.15 41.82
N SER A 536 -6.22 41.44 41.48
CA SER A 536 -7.49 42.14 41.49
C SER A 536 -8.45 41.34 40.62
N GLU A 537 -9.60 40.92 41.15
CA GLU A 537 -10.52 40.10 40.37
C GLU A 537 -11.04 40.90 39.17
N VAL A 538 -11.28 40.20 38.06
CA VAL A 538 -11.93 40.81 36.90
C VAL A 538 -13.31 41.30 37.35
N SER A 539 -13.44 42.62 37.46
CA SER A 539 -14.71 43.22 37.85
C SER A 539 -15.59 43.46 36.63
N ASN A 540 -14.97 43.88 35.53
CA ASN A 540 -15.66 44.29 34.32
C ASN A 540 -14.94 43.84 33.05
N VAL A 541 -15.72 43.45 32.04
CA VAL A 541 -15.26 43.15 30.68
C VAL A 541 -16.15 43.94 29.74
N THR A 542 -15.57 44.93 29.05
CA THR A 542 -16.29 45.71 28.03
C THR A 542 -15.75 45.39 26.66
N VAL A 543 -16.62 45.03 25.72
CA VAL A 543 -16.23 44.70 24.35
C VAL A 543 -16.69 45.79 23.41
N THR A 544 -15.80 46.22 22.53
CA THR A 544 -16.10 47.20 21.47
C THR A 544 -15.66 46.63 20.13
N THR A 545 -16.55 46.65 19.14
CA THR A 545 -16.21 46.34 17.76
C THR A 545 -15.33 47.47 17.18
N THR A 546 -14.08 47.15 16.84
CA THR A 546 -13.09 48.11 16.33
C THR A 546 -13.03 48.14 14.80
N THR A 547 -13.47 47.07 14.14
CA THR A 547 -13.65 47.02 12.68
C THR A 547 -14.98 46.33 12.41
N ASN A 548 -15.85 47.01 11.66
CA ASN A 548 -17.22 46.59 11.43
C ASN A 548 -17.59 46.71 9.94
N ASN A 549 -18.68 46.06 9.52
CA ASN A 549 -19.18 46.04 8.14
C ASN A 549 -18.24 45.33 7.15
N ALA A 550 -17.54 44.28 7.59
CA ALA A 550 -16.80 43.40 6.70
C ALA A 550 -17.74 42.70 5.71
N GLN A 551 -17.25 42.43 4.50
CA GLN A 551 -18.00 41.67 3.51
C GLN A 551 -18.17 40.20 3.95
N ALA A 552 -19.36 39.66 3.77
CA ALA A 552 -19.70 38.26 4.06
C ALA A 552 -19.12 37.27 3.01
N ASN A 553 -17.81 37.31 2.78
CA ASN A 553 -17.11 36.51 1.77
C ASN A 553 -16.13 35.48 2.37
N ASN A 554 -16.23 35.22 3.69
CA ASN A 554 -15.35 34.34 4.45
C ASN A 554 -13.85 34.71 4.39
N SER A 555 -13.54 35.96 4.01
CA SER A 555 -12.18 36.49 3.88
C SER A 555 -12.02 37.83 4.60
N ALA A 556 -12.91 38.79 4.35
CA ALA A 556 -12.95 40.05 5.08
C ALA A 556 -13.28 39.79 6.55
N THR A 557 -12.63 40.52 7.45
CA THR A 557 -12.76 40.31 8.89
C THR A 557 -13.34 41.55 9.58
N ASN A 558 -14.26 41.32 10.50
CA ASN A 558 -14.57 42.28 11.56
C ASN A 558 -13.59 42.05 12.72
N ALA A 559 -13.37 43.08 13.54
CA ALA A 559 -12.50 43.00 14.70
C ALA A 559 -13.20 43.57 15.93
N ALA A 560 -12.97 42.94 17.08
CA ALA A 560 -13.44 43.43 18.37
C ALA A 560 -12.32 43.43 19.39
N GLN A 561 -12.44 44.31 20.38
CA GLN A 561 -11.48 44.48 21.44
C GLN A 561 -12.20 44.46 22.80
N ALA A 562 -11.69 43.65 23.72
CA ALA A 562 -12.14 43.58 25.09
C ALA A 562 -11.19 44.40 25.97
N LEU A 563 -11.73 45.33 26.75
CA LEU A 563 -11.06 45.97 27.87
C LEU A 563 -11.46 45.24 29.15
N VAL A 564 -10.48 44.68 29.85
CA VAL A 564 -10.66 43.99 31.13
C VAL A 564 -10.13 44.90 32.24
N THR A 565 -10.98 45.23 33.20
CA THR A 565 -10.61 46.07 34.34
C THR A 565 -10.94 45.40 35.67
N ASP A 566 -10.19 45.79 36.69
CA ASP A 566 -10.44 45.36 38.04
C ASP A 566 -11.56 46.16 38.74
N GLY A 567 -11.80 45.87 40.03
CA GLY A 567 -12.82 46.52 40.86
C GLY A 567 -12.64 48.04 41.02
N ASN A 568 -11.45 48.57 40.77
CA ASN A 568 -11.14 49.99 40.83
C ASN A 568 -11.16 50.67 39.45
N GLY A 569 -11.53 49.93 38.40
CA GLY A 569 -11.52 50.42 37.02
C GLY A 569 -10.12 50.50 36.40
N GLN A 570 -9.09 49.93 37.05
CA GLN A 570 -7.74 49.88 36.49
C GLN A 570 -7.65 48.77 35.42
N PRO A 571 -6.95 49.00 34.30
CA PRO A 571 -6.75 47.99 33.27
C PRO A 571 -5.94 46.80 33.81
N MET A 572 -6.40 45.59 33.54
CA MET A 572 -5.75 44.36 33.99
C MET A 572 -4.88 43.78 32.89
N ALA A 573 -3.56 43.88 33.03
CA ALA A 573 -2.62 43.19 32.15
C ALA A 573 -2.62 41.68 32.39
N ASN A 574 -2.32 40.90 31.34
CA ASN A 574 -2.21 39.43 31.37
C ASN A 574 -3.48 38.67 31.79
N ALA A 575 -4.64 39.33 31.83
CA ALA A 575 -5.91 38.66 32.02
C ALA A 575 -6.23 37.78 30.80
N SER A 576 -6.60 36.51 31.04
CA SER A 576 -6.99 35.59 29.97
C SER A 576 -8.42 35.87 29.51
N VAL A 577 -8.59 36.20 28.22
CA VAL A 577 -9.88 36.47 27.58
C VAL A 577 -10.20 35.35 26.60
N THR A 578 -11.31 34.65 26.84
CA THR A 578 -11.84 33.62 25.93
C THR A 578 -12.98 34.19 25.10
N TRP A 579 -12.80 34.15 23.79
CA TRP A 579 -13.71 34.67 22.78
C TRP A 579 -14.64 33.59 22.25
N SER A 580 -15.90 33.96 22.04
CA SER A 580 -16.86 33.15 21.32
C SER A 580 -17.73 34.02 20.43
N ILE A 581 -18.35 33.39 19.44
CA ILE A 581 -19.35 34.03 18.58
C ILE A 581 -20.70 33.38 18.90
N SER A 582 -21.74 34.19 18.99
CA SER A 582 -23.12 33.73 19.11
C SER A 582 -24.01 34.44 18.08
N GLY A 583 -25.15 33.82 17.78
CA GLY A 583 -26.14 34.37 16.85
C GLY A 583 -25.90 34.05 15.36
N SER A 584 -24.87 33.29 15.02
CA SER A 584 -24.61 32.80 13.65
C SER A 584 -24.11 31.35 13.67
N ALA A 585 -24.50 30.58 12.66
CA ALA A 585 -24.02 29.22 12.43
C ALA A 585 -22.76 29.16 11.55
N THR A 586 -22.44 30.25 10.84
CA THR A 586 -21.37 30.29 9.82
C THR A 586 -20.20 31.19 10.21
N ALA A 587 -20.42 32.13 11.14
CA ALA A 587 -19.36 32.99 11.65
C ALA A 587 -18.31 32.19 12.43
N SER A 588 -17.04 32.54 12.21
CA SER A 588 -15.90 31.88 12.85
C SER A 588 -14.82 32.88 13.26
N LEU A 589 -14.07 32.52 14.30
CA LEU A 589 -12.88 33.27 14.72
C LEU A 589 -11.77 33.07 13.67
N SER A 590 -11.14 34.15 13.22
CA SER A 590 -9.97 34.12 12.35
C SER A 590 -8.65 34.31 13.11
N SER A 591 -8.71 34.61 14.42
CA SER A 591 -7.59 34.66 15.36
C SER A 591 -7.78 33.65 16.51
N ALA A 592 -6.79 33.52 17.40
CA ALA A 592 -6.85 32.62 18.55
C ALA A 592 -8.08 32.89 19.44
N ALA A 593 -8.72 31.81 19.90
CA ALA A 593 -9.91 31.87 20.76
C ALA A 593 -9.63 32.36 22.19
N THR A 594 -8.39 32.23 22.65
CA THR A 594 -7.96 32.74 23.95
C THR A 594 -6.80 33.70 23.76
N VAL A 595 -6.94 34.92 24.27
CA VAL A 595 -5.97 36.02 24.12
C VAL A 595 -5.73 36.63 25.49
N THR A 596 -4.46 36.86 25.85
CA THR A 596 -4.11 37.59 27.08
C THR A 596 -4.13 39.09 26.83
N THR A 597 -4.61 39.86 27.81
CA THR A 597 -4.62 41.32 27.72
C THR A 597 -3.22 41.92 27.78
N ASN A 598 -3.00 43.03 27.08
CA ASN A 598 -1.77 43.82 27.15
C ASN A 598 -1.71 44.71 28.42
N ALA A 599 -0.67 45.53 28.56
CA ALA A 599 -0.49 46.45 29.69
C ALA A 599 -1.66 47.43 29.91
N GLN A 600 -2.46 47.69 28.88
CA GLN A 600 -3.63 48.55 28.90
C GLN A 600 -4.94 47.76 29.11
N GLY A 601 -4.86 46.47 29.44
CA GLY A 601 -6.03 45.64 29.70
C GLY A 601 -6.79 45.22 28.44
N MET A 602 -6.19 45.36 27.25
CA MET A 602 -6.86 45.11 25.97
C MET A 602 -6.50 43.73 25.39
N ALA A 603 -7.51 42.99 24.95
CA ALA A 603 -7.38 41.80 24.12
C ALA A 603 -8.17 42.00 22.81
N THR A 604 -7.67 41.54 21.67
CA THR A 604 -8.33 41.71 20.36
C THR A 604 -8.64 40.37 19.71
N VAL A 605 -9.75 40.30 18.99
CA VAL A 605 -10.13 39.15 18.17
C VAL A 605 -10.57 39.62 16.78
N THR A 606 -10.32 38.80 15.78
CA THR A 606 -10.88 38.97 14.44
C THR A 606 -11.86 37.84 14.13
N VAL A 607 -12.97 38.19 13.49
CA VAL A 607 -14.04 37.26 13.10
C VAL A 607 -14.34 37.41 11.62
N LYS A 608 -14.69 36.31 10.97
CA LYS A 608 -15.10 36.26 9.56
C LYS A 608 -16.41 35.49 9.42
N ASP A 609 -17.16 35.77 8.36
CA ASP A 609 -18.42 35.10 8.07
C ASP A 609 -18.65 35.00 6.56
N SER A 610 -19.44 34.01 6.15
CA SER A 610 -19.91 33.80 4.78
C SER A 610 -21.34 34.27 4.56
N VAL A 611 -22.07 34.62 5.62
CA VAL A 611 -23.46 35.10 5.56
C VAL A 611 -23.51 36.58 5.94
N ALA A 612 -24.26 37.37 5.19
CA ALA A 612 -24.52 38.75 5.53
C ALA A 612 -25.53 38.80 6.67
N GLU A 613 -25.03 38.98 7.90
CA GLU A 613 -25.84 38.99 9.11
C GLU A 613 -25.16 39.82 10.22
N THR A 614 -25.88 40.05 11.31
CA THR A 614 -25.29 40.65 12.52
C THR A 614 -24.96 39.54 13.51
N VAL A 615 -23.69 39.46 13.91
CA VAL A 615 -23.20 38.46 14.87
C VAL A 615 -22.84 39.12 16.19
N THR A 616 -22.92 38.35 17.28
CA THR A 616 -22.51 38.82 18.60
C THR A 616 -21.16 38.20 18.96
N ILE A 617 -20.16 39.06 19.21
CA ILE A 617 -18.84 38.65 19.66
C ILE A 617 -18.83 38.79 21.18
N VAL A 618 -18.55 37.68 21.88
CA VAL A 618 -18.55 37.61 23.34
C VAL A 618 -17.13 37.39 23.83
N ALA A 619 -16.70 38.19 24.81
CA ALA A 619 -15.45 38.02 25.53
C ALA A 619 -15.73 37.61 26.97
N ASN A 620 -15.07 36.57 27.46
CA ASN A 620 -15.21 36.09 28.83
C ASN A 620 -13.85 36.14 29.54
N ALA A 621 -13.79 36.77 30.72
CA ALA A 621 -12.60 36.81 31.55
C ALA A 621 -12.99 36.83 33.03
N GLY A 622 -12.34 35.99 33.85
CA GLY A 622 -12.56 35.94 35.30
C GLY A 622 -14.01 35.77 35.75
N GLY A 623 -14.83 35.02 35.00
CA GLY A 623 -16.26 34.81 35.28
C GLY A 623 -17.18 35.97 34.89
N LYS A 624 -16.64 37.05 34.34
CA LYS A 624 -17.40 38.15 33.73
C LYS A 624 -17.40 38.04 32.22
N SER A 625 -18.42 38.61 31.58
CA SER A 625 -18.53 38.65 30.13
C SER A 625 -18.93 40.04 29.66
N GLY A 626 -18.44 40.38 28.47
CA GLY A 626 -18.89 41.52 27.70
C GLY A 626 -19.18 41.07 26.28
N SER A 627 -20.01 41.82 25.56
CA SER A 627 -20.28 41.53 24.16
C SER A 627 -20.42 42.81 23.33
N SER A 628 -20.17 42.66 22.03
CA SER A 628 -20.44 43.68 21.04
C SER A 628 -20.96 43.02 19.77
N SER A 629 -21.70 43.77 18.97
CA SER A 629 -22.22 43.28 17.69
C SER A 629 -21.29 43.67 16.56
N ALA A 630 -21.12 42.75 15.61
CA ALA A 630 -20.44 43.01 14.34
C ALA A 630 -21.40 42.66 13.19
N ILE A 631 -21.50 43.55 12.22
CA ILE A 631 -22.35 43.42 11.05
C ILE A 631 -21.46 42.93 9.92
N PHE A 632 -21.82 41.81 9.30
CA PHE A 632 -21.30 41.39 8.01
C PHE A 632 -22.26 41.88 6.93
N THR A 633 -21.75 42.70 6.02
CA THR A 633 -22.56 43.24 4.93
C THR A 633 -22.48 42.34 3.71
N GLN A 634 -23.58 42.27 2.96
CA GLN A 634 -23.59 41.60 1.67
C GLN A 634 -22.64 42.30 0.71
N THR A 635 -21.84 41.53 -0.04
CA THR A 635 -21.06 42.08 -1.15
C THR A 635 -22.03 42.57 -2.24
N ALA A 636 -21.97 43.86 -2.57
CA ALA A 636 -22.87 44.46 -3.57
C ALA A 636 -22.59 43.84 -4.95
N ALA A 637 -23.59 43.16 -5.51
CA ALA A 637 -23.56 42.77 -6.92
C ALA A 637 -23.82 44.02 -7.76
N THR A 638 -22.87 44.39 -8.62
CA THR A 638 -23.00 45.56 -9.49
C THR A 638 -23.40 45.16 -10.91
N ASN A 639 -22.98 43.98 -11.37
CA ASN A 639 -23.23 43.51 -12.72
C ASN A 639 -23.58 42.02 -12.73
N ILE A 640 -24.56 41.64 -13.58
CA ILE A 640 -24.87 40.25 -13.90
C ILE A 640 -24.76 40.06 -15.41
N LEU A 641 -23.80 39.25 -15.84
CA LEU A 641 -23.68 38.84 -17.23
C LEU A 641 -24.36 37.48 -17.42
N LEU A 642 -25.41 37.41 -18.26
CA LEU A 642 -26.01 36.14 -18.64
C LEU A 642 -25.35 35.61 -19.90
N THR A 643 -25.01 34.33 -19.90
CA THR A 643 -24.50 33.60 -21.07
C THR A 643 -25.35 32.35 -21.28
N VAL A 644 -25.88 32.19 -22.48
CA VAL A 644 -26.60 30.97 -22.87
C VAL A 644 -25.58 29.86 -23.13
N GLN A 645 -25.60 28.83 -22.29
CA GLN A 645 -24.68 27.69 -22.39
C GLN A 645 -25.25 26.62 -23.32
N GLN A 646 -26.57 26.46 -23.33
CA GLN A 646 -27.28 25.54 -24.20
C GLN A 646 -28.55 26.22 -24.72
N ASN A 647 -28.70 26.22 -26.05
CA ASN A 647 -29.79 26.86 -26.76
C ASN A 647 -30.40 25.91 -27.81
N ASN A 648 -31.58 26.24 -28.33
CA ASN A 648 -32.28 25.48 -29.37
C ASN A 648 -32.67 24.06 -28.95
N ALA A 649 -32.97 23.86 -27.66
CA ALA A 649 -33.55 22.61 -27.19
C ALA A 649 -34.92 22.35 -27.86
N THR A 650 -35.23 21.08 -28.11
CA THR A 650 -36.52 20.68 -28.67
C THR A 650 -37.66 20.98 -27.70
N ALA A 651 -38.76 21.53 -28.18
CA ALA A 651 -39.97 21.82 -27.40
C ALA A 651 -40.78 20.53 -27.10
N ASP A 652 -40.21 19.58 -26.37
CA ASP A 652 -40.82 18.30 -25.99
C ASP A 652 -41.17 18.20 -24.49
N GLY A 653 -40.96 19.29 -23.74
CA GLY A 653 -41.14 19.37 -22.29
C GLY A 653 -39.98 18.77 -21.47
N VAL A 654 -39.00 18.14 -22.12
CA VAL A 654 -37.93 17.35 -21.49
C VAL A 654 -36.54 17.91 -21.81
N SER A 655 -36.28 18.20 -23.08
CA SER A 655 -35.03 18.79 -23.57
C SER A 655 -34.84 20.18 -22.97
N THR A 656 -33.66 20.43 -22.39
CA THR A 656 -33.40 21.67 -21.64
C THR A 656 -32.48 22.62 -22.38
N ASN A 657 -32.80 23.91 -22.32
CA ASN A 657 -31.85 25.00 -22.48
C ASN A 657 -31.18 25.30 -21.13
N ALA A 658 -30.00 25.92 -21.16
CA ALA A 658 -29.25 26.29 -19.96
C ALA A 658 -28.67 27.70 -20.07
N VAL A 659 -28.86 28.50 -19.02
CA VAL A 659 -28.38 29.87 -18.92
C VAL A 659 -27.53 30.01 -17.67
N GLN A 660 -26.38 30.67 -17.80
CA GLN A 660 -25.47 30.95 -16.71
C GLN A 660 -25.46 32.45 -16.41
N ALA A 661 -25.55 32.83 -15.15
CA ALA A 661 -25.37 34.18 -14.66
C ALA A 661 -24.01 34.28 -13.94
N LYS A 662 -23.15 35.19 -14.42
CA LYS A 662 -21.92 35.58 -13.72
C LYS A 662 -22.16 36.90 -13.01
N VAL A 663 -22.14 36.86 -11.68
CA VAL A 663 -22.34 38.00 -10.79
C VAL A 663 -20.99 38.57 -10.39
N THR A 664 -20.79 39.87 -10.63
CA THR A 664 -19.56 40.58 -10.31
C THR A 664 -19.83 41.86 -9.53
N ASP A 665 -18.88 42.27 -8.70
CA ASP A 665 -18.91 43.55 -7.99
C ASP A 665 -18.46 44.72 -8.90
N GLY A 666 -18.44 45.93 -8.35
CA GLY A 666 -18.05 47.15 -9.10
C GLY A 666 -16.60 47.18 -9.56
N SER A 667 -15.74 46.28 -9.07
CA SER A 667 -14.35 46.11 -9.50
C SER A 667 -14.19 45.00 -10.55
N GLY A 668 -15.29 44.32 -10.92
CA GLY A 668 -15.29 43.20 -11.86
C GLY A 668 -14.92 41.85 -11.22
N GLN A 669 -14.78 41.78 -9.89
CA GLN A 669 -14.47 40.54 -9.18
C GLN A 669 -15.73 39.68 -8.99
N PRO A 670 -15.62 38.35 -9.03
CA PRO A 670 -16.75 37.45 -8.85
C PRO A 670 -17.32 37.54 -7.44
N VAL A 671 -18.66 37.59 -7.33
CA VAL A 671 -19.34 37.61 -6.03
C VAL A 671 -19.88 36.23 -5.70
N ALA A 672 -19.20 35.51 -4.82
CA ALA A 672 -19.61 34.18 -4.36
C ALA A 672 -20.79 34.22 -3.38
N ASN A 673 -21.47 33.08 -3.22
CA ASN A 673 -22.58 32.86 -2.29
C ASN A 673 -23.72 33.89 -2.38
N THR A 674 -23.91 34.48 -3.55
CA THR A 674 -24.96 35.47 -3.80
C THR A 674 -26.17 34.78 -4.41
N ALA A 675 -27.33 34.91 -3.78
CA ALA A 675 -28.59 34.38 -4.29
C ALA A 675 -28.97 35.08 -5.60
N VAL A 676 -29.02 34.32 -6.69
CA VAL A 676 -29.52 34.75 -7.99
C VAL A 676 -30.95 34.25 -8.14
N SER A 677 -31.89 35.18 -8.21
CA SER A 677 -33.30 34.92 -8.48
C SER A 677 -33.57 35.01 -9.98
N TRP A 678 -34.11 33.94 -10.52
CA TRP A 678 -34.40 33.75 -11.94
C TRP A 678 -35.89 33.94 -12.22
N SER A 679 -36.20 34.54 -13.37
CA SER A 679 -37.55 34.61 -13.92
C SER A 679 -37.50 34.22 -15.40
N VAL A 680 -38.34 33.26 -15.78
CA VAL A 680 -38.46 32.76 -17.15
C VAL A 680 -39.78 33.28 -17.72
N GLY A 681 -39.73 33.91 -18.88
CA GLY A 681 -40.92 34.36 -19.61
C GLY A 681 -41.53 33.24 -20.48
N GLY A 682 -42.68 33.52 -21.09
CA GLY A 682 -43.38 32.57 -21.96
C GLY A 682 -43.98 31.39 -21.21
N SER A 683 -44.04 30.23 -21.86
CA SER A 683 -44.53 28.97 -21.29
C SER A 683 -43.43 28.03 -20.79
N ALA A 684 -42.16 28.37 -21.04
CA ALA A 684 -41.00 27.66 -20.55
C ALA A 684 -40.95 27.58 -19.02
N LYS A 685 -40.50 26.44 -18.51
CA LYS A 685 -40.45 26.14 -17.08
C LYS A 685 -39.02 25.85 -16.65
N ALA A 686 -38.61 26.45 -15.53
CA ALA A 686 -37.37 26.10 -14.87
C ALA A 686 -37.42 24.63 -14.40
N THR A 687 -36.40 23.87 -14.76
CA THR A 687 -36.22 22.47 -14.33
C THR A 687 -35.25 22.36 -13.14
N SER A 688 -34.51 23.44 -12.86
CA SER A 688 -33.72 23.63 -11.64
C SER A 688 -34.37 24.65 -10.69
N ALA A 689 -33.82 24.80 -9.48
CA ALA A 689 -34.28 25.84 -8.55
C ALA A 689 -34.21 27.24 -9.18
N VAL A 690 -35.23 28.06 -8.94
CA VAL A 690 -35.33 29.44 -9.46
C VAL A 690 -34.58 30.46 -8.60
N THR A 691 -34.06 30.04 -7.45
CA THR A 691 -33.10 30.81 -6.66
C THR A 691 -31.87 29.94 -6.45
N VAL A 692 -30.73 30.39 -6.95
CA VAL A 692 -29.47 29.63 -6.91
C VAL A 692 -28.36 30.55 -6.43
N ASN A 693 -27.61 30.12 -5.41
CA ASN A 693 -26.45 30.87 -4.95
C ASN A 693 -25.29 30.71 -5.93
N THR A 694 -24.55 31.80 -6.16
CA THR A 694 -23.32 31.75 -6.94
C THR A 694 -22.23 30.92 -6.26
N ASN A 695 -21.44 30.21 -7.04
CA ASN A 695 -20.23 29.53 -6.57
C ASN A 695 -19.07 30.52 -6.31
N ALA A 696 -17.88 30.01 -5.99
CA ALA A 696 -16.67 30.82 -5.75
C ALA A 696 -16.29 31.73 -6.94
N ASP A 697 -16.63 31.35 -8.17
CA ASP A 697 -16.38 32.11 -9.40
C ASP A 697 -17.51 33.11 -9.73
N GLY A 698 -18.47 33.29 -8.82
CA GLY A 698 -19.60 34.19 -9.00
C GLY A 698 -20.65 33.64 -9.98
N ILE A 699 -20.70 32.33 -10.19
CA ILE A 699 -21.55 31.70 -11.21
C ILE A 699 -22.77 31.01 -10.60
N ALA A 700 -23.96 31.29 -11.14
CA ALA A 700 -25.19 30.53 -10.93
C ALA A 700 -25.76 30.05 -12.28
N THR A 701 -26.39 28.89 -12.32
CA THR A 701 -26.93 28.31 -13.57
C THR A 701 -28.41 27.97 -13.40
N LEU A 702 -29.19 28.23 -14.46
CA LEU A 702 -30.59 27.85 -14.60
C LEU A 702 -30.75 26.91 -15.80
N SER A 703 -31.41 25.77 -15.58
CA SER A 703 -31.90 24.89 -16.64
C SER A 703 -33.40 25.09 -16.80
N LEU A 704 -33.88 25.07 -18.04
CA LEU A 704 -35.30 25.23 -18.36
C LEU A 704 -35.69 24.34 -19.54
N SER A 705 -36.90 23.78 -19.49
CA SER A 705 -37.52 23.05 -20.60
C SER A 705 -38.82 23.73 -21.01
N ASP A 706 -39.28 23.44 -22.23
CA ASP A 706 -40.55 23.92 -22.74
C ASP A 706 -41.22 22.85 -23.59
N SER A 707 -42.54 22.84 -23.60
CA SER A 707 -43.39 22.05 -24.50
C SER A 707 -43.87 22.85 -25.71
N VAL A 708 -43.65 24.16 -25.73
CA VAL A 708 -44.00 25.06 -26.84
C VAL A 708 -42.72 25.56 -27.50
N ALA A 709 -42.71 25.55 -28.83
CA ALA A 709 -41.61 26.14 -29.59
C ALA A 709 -41.77 27.66 -29.61
N GLU A 710 -40.92 28.36 -28.87
CA GLU A 710 -40.91 29.81 -28.76
C GLU A 710 -39.52 30.32 -28.34
N SER A 711 -39.32 31.64 -28.42
CA SER A 711 -38.17 32.29 -27.80
C SER A 711 -38.60 32.99 -26.53
N VAL A 712 -37.96 32.66 -25.42
CA VAL A 712 -38.30 33.16 -24.08
C VAL A 712 -37.16 33.98 -23.50
N ASN A 713 -37.50 35.06 -22.80
CA ASN A 713 -36.53 35.84 -22.06
C ASN A 713 -36.32 35.22 -20.67
N VAL A 714 -35.05 34.99 -20.34
CA VAL A 714 -34.59 34.55 -19.03
C VAL A 714 -33.93 35.76 -18.35
N ASN A 715 -34.50 36.17 -17.24
CA ASN A 715 -34.00 37.27 -16.43
C ASN A 715 -33.35 36.70 -15.16
N ALA A 716 -32.20 37.23 -14.77
CA ALA A 716 -31.56 36.95 -13.51
C ALA A 716 -31.40 38.25 -12.71
N SER A 717 -31.62 38.19 -11.41
CA SER A 717 -31.47 39.32 -10.51
C SER A 717 -30.74 38.89 -9.23
N ALA A 718 -29.85 39.74 -8.75
CA ALA A 718 -29.09 39.52 -7.52
C ALA A 718 -28.69 40.86 -6.93
N ASN A 719 -29.07 41.13 -5.68
CA ASN A 719 -28.71 42.33 -4.92
C ASN A 719 -28.84 43.66 -5.70
N GLY A 720 -29.90 43.81 -6.50
CA GLY A 720 -30.18 45.03 -7.27
C GLY A 720 -29.61 45.05 -8.70
N ALA A 721 -28.61 44.23 -9.01
CA ALA A 721 -28.16 44.02 -10.38
C ALA A 721 -29.11 43.08 -11.13
N GLN A 722 -29.27 43.30 -12.44
CA GLN A 722 -30.11 42.48 -13.31
C GLN A 722 -29.38 42.18 -14.61
N GLY A 723 -29.72 41.05 -15.22
CA GLY A 723 -29.32 40.73 -16.58
C GLY A 723 -30.39 39.88 -17.27
N GLN A 724 -30.38 39.90 -18.60
CA GLN A 724 -31.32 39.19 -19.45
C GLN A 724 -30.57 38.43 -20.55
N ALA A 725 -31.06 37.24 -20.88
CA ALA A 725 -30.71 36.51 -22.09
C ALA A 725 -31.98 35.94 -22.72
N THR A 726 -31.95 35.70 -24.03
CA THR A 726 -33.04 35.03 -24.75
C THR A 726 -32.60 33.61 -25.10
N VAL A 727 -33.45 32.62 -24.81
CA VAL A 727 -33.26 31.24 -25.29
C VAL A 727 -34.42 30.85 -26.18
N THR A 728 -34.14 29.98 -27.15
CA THR A 728 -35.10 29.53 -28.17
C THR A 728 -35.33 28.03 -28.00
N PHE A 729 -36.60 27.62 -28.02
CA PHE A 729 -37.01 26.23 -28.14
C PHE A 729 -37.48 25.97 -29.56
N VAL A 730 -36.96 24.91 -30.19
CA VAL A 730 -37.29 24.56 -31.58
C VAL A 730 -38.41 23.51 -31.61
N PRO A 731 -39.28 23.51 -32.64
CA PRO A 731 -40.38 22.54 -32.71
C PRO A 731 -39.88 21.09 -32.75
N THR A 732 -40.67 20.20 -32.14
CA THR A 732 -40.51 18.75 -32.33
C THR A 732 -40.79 18.38 -33.79
N ILE A 733 -39.97 17.49 -34.35
CA ILE A 733 -40.19 16.91 -35.68
C ILE A 733 -40.85 15.54 -35.51
N SER A 734 -41.99 15.33 -36.15
CA SER A 734 -42.72 14.05 -36.12
C SER A 734 -42.69 13.32 -37.46
N SER A 735 -42.71 14.04 -38.58
CA SER A 735 -42.76 13.40 -39.89
C SER A 735 -41.98 14.18 -40.93
N VAL A 736 -41.42 13.44 -41.89
CA VAL A 736 -40.81 13.97 -43.12
C VAL A 736 -41.50 13.27 -44.27
N PHE A 737 -42.24 14.01 -45.07
CA PHE A 737 -42.85 13.51 -46.30
C PHE A 737 -42.07 14.00 -47.50
N VAL A 738 -41.63 13.09 -48.38
CA VAL A 738 -40.91 13.44 -49.60
C VAL A 738 -41.79 13.17 -50.81
N ALA A 739 -41.89 14.15 -51.70
CA ALA A 739 -42.58 14.02 -52.98
C ALA A 739 -41.67 14.45 -54.13
N VAL A 740 -41.84 13.80 -55.28
CA VAL A 740 -41.25 14.28 -56.55
C VAL A 740 -42.11 15.41 -57.08
N THR A 741 -41.51 16.57 -57.32
CA THR A 741 -42.19 17.76 -57.87
C THR A 741 -41.91 17.97 -59.36
N ALA A 742 -40.80 17.43 -59.87
CA ALA A 742 -40.53 17.31 -61.30
C ALA A 742 -39.85 15.95 -61.53
N ASN A 743 -40.38 15.19 -62.49
CA ASN A 743 -39.97 13.81 -62.79
C ASN A 743 -39.71 13.65 -64.30
N ASN A 744 -39.05 12.56 -64.69
CA ASN A 744 -38.81 12.17 -66.08
C ASN A 744 -37.83 13.09 -66.85
N ALA A 745 -36.91 13.76 -66.14
CA ALA A 745 -35.83 14.51 -66.75
C ALA A 745 -34.93 13.61 -67.62
N LEU A 746 -34.27 14.18 -68.64
CA LEU A 746 -33.32 13.45 -69.47
C LEU A 746 -32.01 13.20 -68.71
N ALA A 747 -31.38 12.05 -68.95
CA ALA A 747 -30.06 11.69 -68.42
C ALA A 747 -28.92 12.39 -69.21
N ASP A 748 -29.01 13.72 -69.36
CA ASP A 748 -28.06 14.56 -70.13
C ASP A 748 -27.07 15.33 -69.24
N GLY A 749 -27.11 15.12 -67.91
CA GLY A 749 -26.30 15.83 -66.93
C GLY A 749 -26.76 17.25 -66.59
N THR A 750 -27.84 17.75 -67.19
CA THR A 750 -28.32 19.13 -67.06
C THR A 750 -29.81 19.24 -66.72
N SER A 751 -30.64 18.37 -67.27
CA SER A 751 -32.06 18.25 -67.00
C SER A 751 -32.26 17.68 -65.59
N ALA A 752 -33.00 18.40 -64.74
CA ALA A 752 -33.13 18.06 -63.32
C ALA A 752 -34.50 17.48 -62.97
N ASN A 753 -34.49 16.41 -62.16
CA ASN A 753 -35.62 16.01 -61.35
C ASN A 753 -35.59 16.80 -60.03
N THR A 754 -36.76 17.17 -59.50
CA THR A 754 -36.84 17.93 -58.24
C THR A 754 -37.67 17.21 -57.21
N PHE A 755 -37.21 17.24 -55.97
CA PHE A 755 -37.84 16.65 -54.80
C PHE A 755 -38.20 17.74 -53.79
N ARG A 756 -39.27 17.49 -53.03
CA ARG A 756 -39.74 18.34 -51.95
C ARG A 756 -39.93 17.51 -50.69
N ALA A 757 -39.20 17.85 -49.63
CA ALA A 757 -39.44 17.34 -48.28
C ALA A 757 -40.32 18.32 -47.51
N THR A 758 -41.39 17.84 -46.91
CA THR A 758 -42.26 18.57 -45.99
C THR A 758 -42.07 18.00 -44.60
N VAL A 759 -41.58 18.83 -43.67
CA VAL A 759 -41.28 18.47 -42.29
C VAL A 759 -42.38 19.02 -41.39
N THR A 760 -43.03 18.15 -40.62
CA THR A 760 -44.11 18.55 -39.71
C THR A 760 -43.88 18.07 -38.28
N SER A 761 -44.46 18.80 -37.34
CA SER A 761 -44.48 18.48 -35.91
C SER A 761 -45.54 17.43 -35.58
N PRO A 762 -45.59 16.91 -34.33
CA PRO A 762 -46.63 15.97 -33.90
C PRO A 762 -48.06 16.50 -34.02
N SER A 763 -48.25 17.83 -33.95
CA SER A 763 -49.55 18.48 -34.17
C SER A 763 -49.89 18.68 -35.66
N GLY A 764 -49.05 18.18 -36.57
CA GLY A 764 -49.21 18.30 -38.02
C GLY A 764 -48.83 19.66 -38.60
N GLN A 765 -48.29 20.58 -37.78
CA GLN A 765 -47.89 21.91 -38.23
C GLN A 765 -46.52 21.88 -38.95
N PRO A 766 -46.30 22.73 -39.98
CA PRO A 766 -45.01 22.81 -40.64
C PRO A 766 -43.91 23.28 -39.67
N VAL A 767 -42.73 22.64 -39.72
CA VAL A 767 -41.57 23.01 -38.92
C VAL A 767 -40.62 23.84 -39.76
N ALA A 768 -40.58 25.15 -39.54
CA ALA A 768 -39.63 26.04 -40.21
C ALA A 768 -38.20 25.89 -39.67
N ASN A 769 -37.21 26.16 -40.50
CA ASN A 769 -35.77 26.08 -40.19
C ASN A 769 -35.30 24.69 -39.69
N ALA A 770 -36.07 23.62 -39.92
CA ALA A 770 -35.63 22.26 -39.67
C ALA A 770 -34.49 21.90 -40.63
N SER A 771 -33.39 21.38 -40.08
CA SER A 771 -32.29 20.86 -40.88
C SER A 771 -32.71 19.54 -41.55
N VAL A 772 -32.62 19.50 -42.88
CA VAL A 772 -32.92 18.36 -43.74
C VAL A 772 -31.65 17.91 -44.45
N ALA A 773 -31.23 16.68 -44.19
CA ALA A 773 -30.12 16.03 -44.86
C ALA A 773 -30.67 15.08 -45.94
N TRP A 774 -30.22 15.27 -47.18
CA TRP A 774 -30.59 14.47 -48.34
C TRP A 774 -29.51 13.44 -48.68
N SER A 775 -29.93 12.26 -49.14
CA SER A 775 -29.07 11.27 -49.79
C SER A 775 -29.71 10.73 -51.06
N LEU A 776 -28.87 10.31 -52.00
CA LEU A 776 -29.28 9.76 -53.30
C LEU A 776 -28.91 8.28 -53.38
N SER A 777 -29.73 7.47 -54.05
CA SER A 777 -29.48 6.03 -54.22
C SER A 777 -28.48 5.67 -55.33
N SER A 778 -28.14 6.61 -56.21
CA SER A 778 -27.19 6.42 -57.31
C SER A 778 -25.95 7.29 -57.12
N SER A 779 -24.79 6.76 -57.52
CA SER A 779 -23.52 7.48 -57.55
C SER A 779 -23.32 8.33 -58.81
N THR A 780 -24.14 8.15 -59.85
CA THR A 780 -24.09 8.96 -61.08
C THR A 780 -25.03 10.15 -61.02
N ALA A 781 -26.03 10.10 -60.13
CA ALA A 781 -26.88 11.22 -59.78
C ALA A 781 -26.11 12.29 -58.99
N SER A 782 -26.25 13.55 -59.40
CA SER A 782 -25.62 14.70 -58.77
C SER A 782 -26.65 15.73 -58.35
N ALA A 783 -26.56 16.21 -57.11
CA ALA A 783 -27.43 17.27 -56.62
C ALA A 783 -26.94 18.63 -57.13
N THR A 784 -27.84 19.43 -57.71
CA THR A 784 -27.56 20.81 -58.14
C THR A 784 -27.84 21.83 -57.03
N THR A 785 -28.53 21.41 -55.97
CA THR A 785 -28.69 22.16 -54.71
C THR A 785 -27.94 21.46 -53.57
N THR A 786 -27.72 22.14 -52.44
CA THR A 786 -27.03 21.55 -51.29
C THR A 786 -27.79 20.36 -50.72
N LEU A 787 -27.08 19.26 -50.45
CA LEU A 787 -27.66 18.07 -49.81
C LEU A 787 -28.05 18.33 -48.35
N ASN A 788 -27.55 19.40 -47.73
CA ASN A 788 -28.06 19.90 -46.45
C ASN A 788 -28.85 21.18 -46.73
N ALA A 789 -30.14 21.16 -46.39
CA ALA A 789 -31.05 22.28 -46.57
C ALA A 789 -31.79 22.56 -45.26
N THR A 790 -32.29 23.77 -45.07
CA THR A 790 -33.23 24.08 -44.00
C THR A 790 -34.62 24.27 -44.59
N THR A 791 -35.65 23.87 -43.87
CA THR A 791 -37.02 24.14 -44.29
C THR A 791 -37.36 25.62 -44.22
N ASP A 792 -38.20 26.09 -45.14
CA ASP A 792 -38.77 27.43 -45.10
C ASP A 792 -39.91 27.57 -44.06
N ALA A 793 -40.57 28.73 -44.02
CA ALA A 793 -41.71 28.99 -43.12
C ALA A 793 -42.89 28.01 -43.29
N SER A 794 -42.98 27.32 -44.44
CA SER A 794 -44.00 26.30 -44.73
C SER A 794 -43.50 24.88 -44.44
N GLY A 795 -42.34 24.73 -43.80
CA GLY A 795 -41.77 23.43 -43.46
C GLY A 795 -41.21 22.67 -44.67
N ILE A 796 -40.89 23.38 -45.76
CA ILE A 796 -40.48 22.78 -47.02
C ILE A 796 -38.97 22.93 -47.26
N ALA A 797 -38.29 21.84 -47.58
CA ALA A 797 -36.95 21.82 -48.16
C ALA A 797 -37.02 21.19 -49.57
N THR A 798 -36.23 21.70 -50.51
CA THR A 798 -36.20 21.20 -51.90
C THR A 798 -34.83 20.67 -52.27
N LEU A 799 -34.80 19.68 -53.16
CA LEU A 799 -33.58 19.11 -53.72
C LEU A 799 -33.75 19.00 -55.24
N SER A 800 -32.80 19.53 -56.00
CA SER A 800 -32.72 19.33 -57.45
C SER A 800 -31.57 18.37 -57.77
N VAL A 801 -31.81 17.41 -58.65
CA VAL A 801 -30.88 16.33 -59.00
C VAL A 801 -30.81 16.19 -60.51
N THR A 802 -29.60 16.08 -61.06
CA THR A 802 -29.32 15.76 -62.47
C THR A 802 -28.59 14.42 -62.55
N ASP A 803 -28.66 13.73 -63.67
CA ASP A 803 -27.93 12.46 -63.89
C ASP A 803 -27.44 12.36 -65.33
N THR A 804 -26.39 11.59 -65.57
CA THR A 804 -25.87 11.23 -66.90
C THR A 804 -26.27 9.80 -67.33
N VAL A 805 -26.86 9.02 -66.42
CA VAL A 805 -27.33 7.66 -66.68
C VAL A 805 -28.85 7.61 -66.61
N ALA A 806 -29.47 6.94 -67.57
CA ALA A 806 -30.91 6.70 -67.57
C ALA A 806 -31.24 5.61 -66.55
N GLU A 807 -31.80 6.01 -65.41
CA GLU A 807 -32.14 5.13 -64.30
C GLU A 807 -33.17 5.76 -63.34
N SER A 808 -33.58 5.01 -62.31
CA SER A 808 -34.41 5.55 -61.23
C SER A 808 -33.56 5.91 -60.02
N VAL A 809 -33.64 7.17 -59.59
CA VAL A 809 -32.91 7.73 -58.44
C VAL A 809 -33.87 7.99 -57.29
N THR A 810 -33.60 7.37 -56.14
CA THR A 810 -34.32 7.62 -54.89
C THR A 810 -33.61 8.69 -54.08
N ALA A 811 -34.34 9.75 -53.73
CA ALA A 811 -33.89 10.77 -52.80
C ALA A 811 -34.52 10.55 -51.43
N THR A 812 -33.68 10.44 -50.39
CA THR A 812 -34.10 10.28 -49.00
C THR A 812 -33.80 11.56 -48.23
N ALA A 813 -34.81 12.14 -47.60
CA ALA A 813 -34.68 13.31 -46.74
C ALA A 813 -34.81 12.91 -45.27
N LYS A 814 -33.88 13.36 -44.43
CA LYS A 814 -33.89 13.12 -42.99
C LYS A 814 -33.88 14.44 -42.23
N ALA A 815 -34.81 14.59 -41.29
CA ALA A 815 -34.89 15.74 -40.39
C ALA A 815 -35.10 15.26 -38.95
N GLY A 816 -34.13 15.53 -38.08
CA GLY A 816 -34.09 14.92 -36.74
C GLY A 816 -34.03 13.39 -36.82
N SER A 817 -34.97 12.72 -36.14
CA SER A 817 -35.14 11.26 -36.18
C SER A 817 -36.09 10.76 -37.29
N ALA A 818 -36.86 11.66 -37.91
CA ALA A 818 -37.81 11.31 -38.96
C ALA A 818 -37.14 11.33 -40.34
N GLN A 819 -37.59 10.45 -41.23
CA GLN A 819 -37.12 10.38 -42.61
C GLN A 819 -38.26 10.04 -43.56
N GLY A 820 -38.13 10.50 -44.80
CA GLY A 820 -39.01 10.15 -45.92
C GLY A 820 -38.19 9.99 -47.20
N GLN A 821 -38.76 9.34 -48.21
CA GLN A 821 -38.09 9.11 -49.48
C GLN A 821 -39.07 9.14 -50.64
N ALA A 822 -38.58 9.50 -51.83
CA ALA A 822 -39.30 9.34 -53.08
C ALA A 822 -38.34 9.00 -54.22
N THR A 823 -38.84 8.37 -55.27
CA THR A 823 -38.06 7.92 -56.42
C THR A 823 -38.50 8.66 -57.68
N ALA A 824 -37.54 9.25 -58.40
CA ALA A 824 -37.73 9.88 -59.71
C ALA A 824 -36.95 9.09 -60.78
N THR A 825 -37.42 9.12 -62.02
CA THR A 825 -36.82 8.41 -63.15
C THR A 825 -36.14 9.42 -64.08
N PHE A 826 -34.92 9.10 -64.51
CA PHE A 826 -34.21 9.77 -65.60
C PHE A 826 -34.38 8.97 -66.88
N ASN A 827 -34.92 9.61 -67.91
CA ASN A 827 -35.13 9.01 -69.23
C ASN A 827 -33.83 9.07 -70.05
N PRO A 828 -33.60 8.14 -71.00
CA PRO A 828 -32.48 8.24 -71.92
C PRO A 828 -32.45 9.58 -72.64
N ALA A 829 -31.30 10.26 -72.64
CA ALA A 829 -31.06 11.39 -73.52
C ALA A 829 -31.10 10.88 -74.97
N ALA A 830 -31.95 11.48 -75.82
CA ALA A 830 -32.00 11.12 -77.23
C ALA A 830 -30.67 11.51 -77.89
N VAL A 831 -29.99 10.54 -78.48
CA VAL A 831 -28.81 10.81 -79.30
C VAL A 831 -29.31 11.38 -80.63
N GLU A 832 -29.26 12.70 -80.79
CA GLU A 832 -29.69 13.35 -82.04
C GLU A 832 -28.70 13.07 -83.17
N VAL A 833 -29.19 12.37 -84.20
CA VAL A 833 -28.45 12.19 -85.45
C VAL A 833 -28.46 13.51 -86.22
N SER A 834 -27.28 14.11 -86.40
CA SER A 834 -27.15 15.32 -87.21
C SER A 834 -26.89 15.00 -88.68
N SER A 835 -26.01 14.03 -88.95
CA SER A 835 -25.65 13.64 -90.31
C SER A 835 -25.58 12.11 -90.50
N VAL A 836 -25.90 11.66 -91.71
CA VAL A 836 -25.68 10.30 -92.20
C VAL A 836 -24.95 10.43 -93.53
N THR A 837 -23.73 9.91 -93.63
CA THR A 837 -22.91 9.97 -94.85
C THR A 837 -22.67 8.56 -95.37
N VAL A 838 -22.97 8.30 -96.64
CA VAL A 838 -22.78 6.98 -97.27
C VAL A 838 -21.59 7.01 -98.24
N THR A 839 -20.74 6.00 -98.17
CA THR A 839 -19.63 5.75 -99.09
C THR A 839 -19.71 4.33 -99.65
N ILE A 840 -19.13 4.10 -100.84
CA ILE A 840 -19.08 2.78 -101.49
C ILE A 840 -17.62 2.32 -101.58
N PRO A 841 -17.01 1.80 -100.49
CA PRO A 841 -15.61 1.36 -100.50
C PRO A 841 -15.35 0.16 -101.41
N GLY A 842 -16.35 -0.69 -101.68
CA GLY A 842 -16.28 -1.76 -102.67
C GLY A 842 -17.25 -1.48 -103.82
N ASN A 843 -16.77 -1.01 -104.96
CA ASN A 843 -17.61 -0.63 -106.11
C ASN A 843 -17.15 -1.36 -107.40
N ASN A 844 -17.94 -1.26 -108.46
CA ASN A 844 -17.64 -1.80 -109.80
C ASN A 844 -17.41 -3.32 -109.85
N GLN A 845 -18.07 -4.08 -108.96
CA GLN A 845 -18.00 -5.53 -109.04
C GLN A 845 -18.75 -6.06 -110.28
N PRO A 846 -18.32 -7.20 -110.87
CA PRO A 846 -19.03 -7.82 -111.99
C PRO A 846 -20.47 -8.21 -111.63
N ALA A 847 -21.42 -7.94 -112.52
CA ALA A 847 -22.82 -8.30 -112.35
C ALA A 847 -23.09 -9.79 -112.63
N ASN A 848 -22.48 -10.68 -111.85
CA ASN A 848 -22.58 -12.14 -112.02
C ASN A 848 -23.40 -12.83 -110.92
N GLY A 849 -24.15 -12.07 -110.11
CA GLY A 849 -24.95 -12.55 -108.99
C GLY A 849 -24.17 -12.95 -107.73
N SER A 850 -22.83 -12.96 -107.77
CA SER A 850 -21.98 -13.43 -106.67
C SER A 850 -20.97 -12.40 -106.15
N ALA A 851 -20.45 -11.51 -107.01
CA ALA A 851 -19.52 -10.48 -106.60
C ALA A 851 -20.24 -9.32 -105.87
N THR A 852 -19.71 -8.90 -104.71
CA THR A 852 -20.40 -7.98 -103.79
C THR A 852 -19.85 -6.56 -103.84
N ASN A 853 -20.71 -5.59 -104.18
CA ASN A 853 -20.45 -4.21 -103.81
C ASN A 853 -20.64 -4.04 -102.29
N GLN A 854 -19.94 -3.06 -101.70
CA GLN A 854 -19.95 -2.75 -100.28
C GLN A 854 -20.21 -1.25 -100.08
N ALA A 855 -21.25 -0.93 -99.31
CA ALA A 855 -21.54 0.41 -98.82
C ALA A 855 -21.26 0.53 -97.31
N GLN A 856 -20.87 1.72 -96.88
CA GLN A 856 -20.69 2.09 -95.47
C GLN A 856 -21.41 3.39 -95.17
N ALA A 857 -22.12 3.46 -94.04
CA ALA A 857 -22.74 4.67 -93.55
C ALA A 857 -22.09 5.09 -92.24
N LEU A 858 -21.62 6.34 -92.17
CA LEU A 858 -21.15 6.99 -90.95
C LEU A 858 -22.26 7.89 -90.41
N VAL A 859 -22.64 7.69 -89.15
CA VAL A 859 -23.66 8.48 -88.45
C VAL A 859 -22.97 9.36 -87.41
N THR A 860 -23.20 10.67 -87.45
CA THR A 860 -22.58 11.63 -86.52
C THR A 860 -23.57 12.57 -85.87
N ASP A 861 -23.17 13.12 -84.71
CA ASP A 861 -23.86 14.22 -84.04
C ASP A 861 -23.56 15.58 -84.72
N VAL A 862 -24.06 16.66 -84.12
CA VAL A 862 -23.88 18.04 -84.59
C VAL A 862 -22.43 18.53 -84.58
N ASN A 863 -21.57 17.86 -83.79
CA ASN A 863 -20.15 18.16 -83.65
C ASN A 863 -19.27 17.26 -84.53
N ASN A 864 -19.87 16.51 -85.47
CA ASN A 864 -19.21 15.50 -86.30
C ASN A 864 -18.57 14.34 -85.52
N GLN A 865 -19.02 14.07 -84.30
CA GLN A 865 -18.58 12.89 -83.53
C GLN A 865 -19.37 11.65 -83.95
N PRO A 866 -18.71 10.49 -84.12
CA PRO A 866 -19.38 9.25 -84.50
C PRO A 866 -20.35 8.77 -83.42
N LEU A 867 -21.55 8.35 -83.84
CA LEU A 867 -22.62 7.88 -82.95
C LEU A 867 -22.74 6.36 -83.00
N ALA A 868 -22.34 5.70 -81.92
CA ALA A 868 -22.46 4.26 -81.76
C ALA A 868 -23.88 3.81 -81.38
N ASN A 869 -24.23 2.56 -81.70
CA ASN A 869 -25.50 1.92 -81.37
C ASN A 869 -26.76 2.63 -81.91
N VAL A 870 -26.63 3.45 -82.95
CA VAL A 870 -27.77 4.10 -83.61
C VAL A 870 -28.39 3.12 -84.60
N GLN A 871 -29.70 2.93 -84.52
CA GLN A 871 -30.43 2.11 -85.48
C GLN A 871 -30.43 2.76 -86.87
N LEU A 872 -30.01 1.99 -87.87
CA LEU A 872 -29.85 2.41 -89.25
C LEU A 872 -30.53 1.43 -90.20
N VAL A 873 -31.30 1.96 -91.14
CA VAL A 873 -32.03 1.19 -92.16
C VAL A 873 -31.50 1.52 -93.54
N TRP A 874 -31.13 0.49 -94.29
CA TRP A 874 -30.68 0.54 -95.67
C TRP A 874 -31.85 0.33 -96.65
N SER A 875 -31.82 1.04 -97.78
CA SER A 875 -32.61 0.71 -98.95
C SER A 875 -31.75 0.79 -100.21
N ILE A 876 -31.99 -0.13 -101.14
CA ILE A 876 -31.33 -0.16 -102.45
C ILE A 876 -32.43 0.01 -103.50
N THR A 877 -32.23 0.94 -104.43
CA THR A 877 -33.19 1.25 -105.49
C THR A 877 -32.47 1.40 -106.83
N GLY A 878 -33.21 1.27 -107.94
CA GLY A 878 -32.65 1.41 -109.29
C GLY A 878 -32.30 0.09 -109.99
N SER A 879 -32.47 -1.06 -109.33
CA SER A 879 -32.38 -2.39 -109.94
C SER A 879 -33.49 -3.30 -109.39
N ALA A 880 -34.02 -4.18 -110.25
CA ALA A 880 -34.97 -5.23 -109.87
C ALA A 880 -34.26 -6.54 -109.44
N THR A 881 -32.95 -6.65 -109.71
CA THR A 881 -32.17 -7.88 -109.50
C THR A 881 -31.12 -7.74 -108.40
N VAL A 882 -30.88 -6.52 -107.90
CA VAL A 882 -29.99 -6.29 -106.77
C VAL A 882 -30.48 -7.02 -105.51
N ASN A 883 -29.56 -7.71 -104.84
CA ASN A 883 -29.85 -8.46 -103.62
C ASN A 883 -28.85 -8.15 -102.51
N ALA A 884 -29.35 -7.79 -101.34
CA ALA A 884 -28.51 -7.55 -100.17
C ALA A 884 -28.03 -8.88 -99.57
N THR A 885 -26.73 -8.97 -99.28
CA THR A 885 -26.10 -10.15 -98.65
C THR A 885 -25.85 -9.94 -97.15
N THR A 886 -26.11 -8.74 -96.63
CA THR A 886 -26.17 -8.42 -95.19
C THR A 886 -27.53 -7.82 -94.83
N PRO A 887 -27.95 -7.88 -93.55
CA PRO A 887 -29.24 -7.31 -93.12
C PRO A 887 -29.41 -5.84 -93.49
N LEU A 888 -30.62 -5.47 -93.91
CA LEU A 888 -30.97 -4.08 -94.25
C LEU A 888 -31.26 -3.21 -93.01
N SER A 889 -31.40 -3.80 -91.82
CA SER A 889 -31.57 -3.06 -90.56
C SER A 889 -30.47 -3.49 -89.60
N VAL A 890 -29.62 -2.54 -89.21
CA VAL A 890 -28.42 -2.76 -88.39
C VAL A 890 -28.22 -1.58 -87.44
N THR A 891 -27.40 -1.75 -86.40
CA THR A 891 -26.94 -0.65 -85.56
C THR A 891 -25.51 -0.24 -85.94
N THR A 892 -25.18 1.03 -85.78
CA THR A 892 -23.80 1.49 -85.94
C THR A 892 -22.88 0.89 -84.88
N ASP A 893 -21.64 0.61 -85.26
CA ASP A 893 -20.58 0.15 -84.36
C ASP A 893 -20.02 1.29 -83.49
N SER A 894 -18.99 1.03 -82.69
CA SER A 894 -18.34 2.03 -81.83
C SER A 894 -17.73 3.22 -82.58
N ASN A 895 -17.51 3.10 -83.89
CA ASN A 895 -17.00 4.17 -84.75
C ASN A 895 -18.13 4.88 -85.50
N GLY A 896 -19.39 4.60 -85.16
CA GLY A 896 -20.55 5.18 -85.82
C GLY A 896 -20.81 4.63 -87.22
N ILE A 897 -20.21 3.48 -87.57
CA ILE A 897 -20.28 2.92 -88.93
C ILE A 897 -21.26 1.74 -88.98
N ALA A 898 -22.09 1.71 -90.03
CA ALA A 898 -22.86 0.55 -90.46
C ALA A 898 -22.39 0.11 -91.85
N THR A 899 -22.35 -1.20 -92.13
CA THR A 899 -21.89 -1.74 -93.42
C THR A 899 -22.98 -2.57 -94.09
N LEU A 900 -23.17 -2.37 -95.40
CA LEU A 900 -24.05 -3.15 -96.27
C LEU A 900 -23.23 -3.82 -97.39
N ARG A 901 -23.47 -5.10 -97.67
CA ARG A 901 -22.97 -5.79 -98.87
C ARG A 901 -24.13 -6.25 -99.73
N PHE A 902 -23.98 -6.18 -101.05
CA PHE A 902 -25.03 -6.50 -102.01
C PHE A 902 -24.45 -6.94 -103.37
N THR A 903 -25.16 -7.82 -104.07
CA THR A 903 -24.81 -8.36 -105.40
C THR A 903 -25.87 -7.98 -106.43
N ASP A 904 -25.54 -8.11 -107.72
CA ASP A 904 -26.48 -7.92 -108.83
C ASP A 904 -26.14 -8.87 -109.99
N THR A 905 -27.10 -9.14 -110.86
CA THR A 905 -26.96 -9.93 -112.10
C THR A 905 -27.00 -9.09 -113.37
N VAL A 906 -27.31 -7.78 -113.26
CA VAL A 906 -27.30 -6.84 -114.38
C VAL A 906 -26.22 -5.78 -114.16
N GLY A 907 -25.44 -5.48 -115.20
CA GLY A 907 -24.46 -4.39 -115.16
C GLY A 907 -25.18 -3.05 -115.23
N GLU A 908 -25.38 -2.42 -114.07
CA GLU A 908 -26.10 -1.16 -113.94
C GLU A 908 -25.66 -0.38 -112.69
N SER A 909 -26.23 0.82 -112.47
CA SER A 909 -25.98 1.60 -111.26
C SER A 909 -27.20 1.60 -110.35
N VAL A 910 -26.99 1.31 -109.07
CA VAL A 910 -28.02 1.34 -108.01
C VAL A 910 -27.75 2.46 -107.02
N THR A 911 -28.82 3.00 -106.44
CA THR A 911 -28.73 3.99 -105.36
C THR A 911 -28.91 3.31 -104.02
N VAL A 912 -27.91 3.44 -103.15
CA VAL A 912 -27.92 2.92 -101.78
C VAL A 912 -28.20 4.08 -100.83
N THR A 913 -29.29 3.97 -100.07
CA THR A 913 -29.71 4.96 -99.07
C THR A 913 -29.58 4.38 -97.67
N ALA A 914 -29.00 5.14 -96.74
CA ALA A 914 -29.01 4.84 -95.32
C ALA A 914 -29.86 5.87 -94.57
N THR A 915 -30.76 5.41 -93.70
CA THR A 915 -31.62 6.27 -92.86
C THR A 915 -31.38 5.99 -91.39
N ALA A 916 -31.08 7.02 -90.60
CA ALA A 916 -30.92 6.95 -89.15
C ALA A 916 -31.38 8.26 -88.48
N GLY A 917 -32.14 8.18 -87.39
CA GLY A 917 -32.62 9.36 -86.64
C GLY A 917 -33.37 10.41 -87.49
N GLY A 918 -34.08 9.97 -88.55
CA GLY A 918 -34.79 10.86 -89.48
C GLY A 918 -33.91 11.57 -90.52
N LYS A 919 -32.59 11.35 -90.51
CA LYS A 919 -31.64 11.84 -91.51
C LYS A 919 -31.32 10.74 -92.52
N GLN A 920 -30.92 11.13 -93.74
CA GLN A 920 -30.59 10.20 -94.81
C GLN A 920 -29.28 10.58 -95.49
N GLY A 921 -28.49 9.58 -95.84
CA GLY A 921 -27.34 9.68 -96.72
C GLY A 921 -27.51 8.73 -97.90
N GLN A 922 -26.98 9.11 -99.08
CA GLN A 922 -27.11 8.31 -100.30
C GLN A 922 -25.78 8.28 -101.06
N ALA A 923 -25.52 7.15 -101.71
CA ALA A 923 -24.43 7.02 -102.67
C ALA A 923 -24.83 6.07 -103.82
N THR A 924 -24.21 6.26 -104.97
CA THR A 924 -24.41 5.41 -106.15
C THR A 924 -23.33 4.32 -106.18
N ALA A 925 -23.75 3.07 -106.33
CA ALA A 925 -22.87 1.94 -106.60
C ALA A 925 -23.14 1.41 -108.00
N THR A 926 -22.10 1.00 -108.71
CA THR A 926 -22.15 0.55 -110.10
C THR A 926 -21.67 -0.89 -110.18
N PHE A 927 -22.34 -1.71 -110.99
CA PHE A 927 -21.93 -3.06 -111.37
C PHE A 927 -21.47 -3.06 -112.82
N ALA A 928 -20.36 -3.75 -113.11
CA ALA A 928 -19.84 -3.86 -114.47
C ALA A 928 -20.54 -5.00 -115.25
N SER A 929 -20.89 -4.76 -116.51
CA SER A 929 -21.46 -5.79 -117.41
C SER A 929 -20.46 -6.91 -117.72
N ALA A 930 -20.94 -8.14 -117.91
CA ALA A 930 -20.11 -9.29 -118.31
C ALA A 930 -19.66 -9.21 -119.80
N ALA A 931 -18.52 -9.83 -120.16
CA ALA A 931 -17.92 -9.76 -121.51
C ALA A 931 -18.62 -10.66 -122.56
N PHE A 932 -18.67 -10.24 -123.84
CA PHE A 932 -19.31 -10.93 -124.99
C PHE A 932 -18.33 -11.12 -126.17
N GLY A 933 -18.00 -12.37 -126.54
CA GLY A 933 -17.02 -12.74 -127.60
C GLY A 933 -15.60 -13.05 -127.10
N PRO A 934 -14.65 -13.49 -127.98
CA PRO A 934 -14.71 -13.58 -129.46
C PRO A 934 -15.43 -14.83 -130.03
N LEU A 935 -15.69 -14.83 -131.34
CA LEU A 935 -16.31 -15.92 -132.11
C LEU A 935 -15.24 -16.74 -132.86
N VAL A 936 -15.45 -18.04 -133.03
CA VAL A 936 -14.59 -18.95 -133.83
C VAL A 936 -15.48 -19.84 -134.69
N ILE A 937 -15.14 -20.00 -135.98
CA ILE A 937 -15.91 -20.84 -136.91
C ILE A 937 -15.04 -21.76 -137.78
N GLU A 938 -15.62 -22.88 -138.22
CA GLU A 938 -14.99 -23.88 -139.08
C GLU A 938 -15.93 -24.33 -140.20
N LEU A 939 -15.36 -24.70 -141.36
CA LEU A 939 -16.12 -25.02 -142.58
C LEU A 939 -15.65 -26.37 -143.11
N GLU A 940 -16.58 -27.30 -143.22
CA GLU A 940 -16.26 -28.71 -143.43
C GLU A 940 -15.83 -29.01 -144.87
N HIS A 941 -14.89 -29.94 -145.03
CA HIS A 941 -14.42 -30.44 -146.31
C HIS A 941 -14.23 -31.96 -146.26
N GLY A 942 -14.32 -32.63 -147.41
CA GLY A 942 -14.21 -34.09 -147.49
C GLY A 942 -12.92 -34.65 -146.87
N SER A 943 -13.04 -35.82 -146.24
CA SER A 943 -11.93 -36.46 -145.53
C SER A 943 -10.76 -36.74 -146.50
N ASN A 944 -9.62 -36.08 -146.26
CA ASN A 944 -8.37 -36.13 -147.04
C ASN A 944 -8.27 -35.24 -148.29
N THR A 945 -9.10 -34.21 -148.45
CA THR A 945 -8.90 -33.16 -149.47
C THR A 945 -8.84 -31.77 -148.84
N GLU A 946 -7.89 -30.91 -149.23
CA GLU A 946 -7.84 -29.51 -148.75
C GLU A 946 -8.86 -28.59 -149.46
N ALA A 947 -9.67 -29.16 -150.35
CA ALA A 947 -10.73 -28.49 -151.08
C ALA A 947 -12.09 -29.10 -150.76
N ILE A 948 -13.13 -28.26 -150.81
CA ILE A 948 -14.52 -28.66 -150.84
C ILE A 948 -14.77 -29.33 -152.19
N ASN A 949 -15.09 -30.62 -152.19
CA ASN A 949 -15.28 -31.41 -153.40
C ASN A 949 -16.77 -31.70 -153.66
N VAL A 950 -17.09 -32.15 -154.87
CA VAL A 950 -18.47 -32.42 -155.30
C VAL A 950 -19.21 -33.40 -154.39
N ALA A 951 -18.52 -34.35 -153.75
CA ALA A 951 -19.14 -35.28 -152.81
C ALA A 951 -19.60 -34.58 -151.52
N THR A 952 -18.75 -33.76 -150.92
CA THR A 952 -19.11 -32.95 -149.74
C THR A 952 -20.22 -31.97 -150.05
N VAL A 953 -20.20 -31.37 -151.24
CA VAL A 953 -21.25 -30.45 -151.66
C VAL A 953 -22.57 -31.19 -151.84
N ARG A 954 -22.62 -32.31 -152.56
CA ARG A 954 -23.87 -33.04 -152.83
C ARG A 954 -24.59 -33.48 -151.55
N ASP A 955 -23.83 -33.87 -150.54
CA ASP A 955 -24.42 -34.37 -149.28
C ASP A 955 -24.73 -33.22 -148.29
N GLY A 956 -24.39 -31.97 -148.64
CA GLY A 956 -24.60 -30.74 -147.86
C GLY A 956 -23.31 -30.23 -147.21
N LEU A 957 -23.03 -28.93 -147.31
CA LEU A 957 -21.80 -28.32 -146.80
C LEU A 957 -22.02 -27.69 -145.42
N GLU A 958 -21.30 -28.14 -144.40
CA GLU A 958 -21.50 -27.65 -143.02
C GLU A 958 -20.55 -26.51 -142.63
N LEU A 959 -21.09 -25.52 -141.90
CA LEU A 959 -20.35 -24.47 -141.19
C LEU A 959 -20.65 -24.58 -139.70
N THR A 960 -19.63 -24.84 -138.90
CA THR A 960 -19.72 -24.96 -137.44
C THR A 960 -19.29 -23.66 -136.76
N VAL A 961 -20.08 -23.19 -135.79
CA VAL A 961 -19.80 -22.05 -134.93
C VAL A 961 -19.56 -22.54 -133.51
N ASP A 962 -18.37 -22.32 -132.94
CA ASP A 962 -18.04 -22.74 -131.58
C ASP A 962 -18.78 -21.94 -130.50
N ALA A 963 -18.87 -22.52 -129.29
CA ALA A 963 -19.42 -21.83 -128.12
C ALA A 963 -18.56 -20.61 -127.73
N TYR A 964 -19.17 -19.43 -127.63
CA TYR A 964 -18.47 -18.16 -127.37
C TYR A 964 -18.71 -17.60 -125.95
N PRO A 965 -17.75 -16.84 -125.38
CA PRO A 965 -17.92 -16.20 -124.07
C PRO A 965 -19.15 -15.29 -124.05
N GLY A 966 -20.02 -15.59 -123.11
CA GLY A 966 -21.27 -14.87 -122.94
C GLY A 966 -22.41 -15.36 -123.83
N MET A 967 -22.29 -16.45 -124.61
CA MET A 967 -23.39 -17.09 -125.37
C MET A 967 -24.64 -17.25 -124.51
N ALA A 968 -25.80 -16.83 -125.04
CA ALA A 968 -27.07 -16.94 -124.34
C ALA A 968 -28.20 -17.36 -125.29
N GLU A 969 -29.28 -17.86 -124.70
CA GLU A 969 -30.52 -18.16 -125.43
C GLU A 969 -31.05 -16.90 -126.12
N GLY A 970 -31.48 -17.04 -127.37
CA GLY A 970 -32.00 -15.96 -128.19
C GLY A 970 -30.95 -15.21 -129.00
N ASP A 971 -29.65 -15.51 -128.85
CA ASP A 971 -28.63 -14.98 -129.76
C ASP A 971 -28.92 -15.48 -131.19
N GLN A 972 -28.75 -14.60 -132.18
CA GLN A 972 -29.12 -14.85 -133.57
C GLN A 972 -27.88 -15.01 -134.44
N ILE A 973 -27.74 -16.17 -135.08
CA ILE A 973 -26.61 -16.53 -135.93
C ILE A 973 -27.05 -16.49 -137.39
N THR A 974 -26.39 -15.66 -138.19
CA THR A 974 -26.56 -15.63 -139.65
C THR A 974 -25.33 -16.24 -140.29
N ALA A 975 -25.52 -17.28 -141.11
CA ALA A 975 -24.45 -17.92 -141.88
C ALA A 975 -24.65 -17.70 -143.38
N SER A 976 -23.56 -17.39 -144.07
CA SER A 976 -23.54 -17.22 -145.53
C SER A 976 -22.34 -17.91 -146.14
N PHE A 977 -22.50 -18.40 -147.36
CA PHE A 977 -21.47 -19.05 -148.15
C PHE A 977 -21.39 -18.46 -149.55
N LYS A 978 -20.17 -18.15 -149.98
CA LYS A 978 -19.91 -17.46 -151.24
C LYS A 978 -18.78 -18.14 -151.99
N VAL A 979 -19.00 -18.47 -153.26
CA VAL A 979 -17.97 -19.02 -154.14
C VAL A 979 -17.45 -17.92 -155.08
N THR A 980 -16.14 -17.78 -155.18
CA THR A 980 -15.48 -16.78 -156.02
C THR A 980 -14.39 -17.40 -156.88
N GLY A 981 -14.27 -16.94 -158.14
CA GLY A 981 -13.22 -17.36 -159.06
C GLY A 981 -13.56 -17.02 -160.52
N VAL A 982 -12.65 -17.31 -161.44
CA VAL A 982 -12.83 -17.03 -162.88
C VAL A 982 -13.38 -18.28 -163.55
N VAL A 983 -14.49 -18.16 -164.27
CA VAL A 983 -15.12 -19.27 -165.03
C VAL A 983 -14.93 -19.00 -166.51
N ASP A 984 -14.57 -20.03 -167.29
CA ASP A 984 -14.47 -19.93 -168.75
C ASP A 984 -15.86 -19.69 -169.37
N PRO A 985 -16.08 -18.55 -170.07
CA PRO A 985 -17.38 -18.19 -170.63
C PRO A 985 -17.84 -19.07 -171.80
N ASP A 986 -16.95 -19.85 -172.43
CA ASP A 986 -17.30 -20.64 -173.62
C ASP A 986 -17.67 -22.12 -173.32
N SER A 987 -17.62 -22.55 -172.06
CA SER A 987 -18.07 -23.89 -171.63
C SER A 987 -19.60 -23.98 -171.45
N PRO A 988 -20.28 -25.09 -171.85
CA PRO A 988 -21.71 -25.27 -171.63
C PRO A 988 -22.02 -25.34 -170.12
N GLY A 989 -22.47 -24.22 -169.53
CA GLY A 989 -22.82 -24.10 -168.12
C GLY A 989 -22.16 -22.93 -167.35
N GLY A 990 -21.34 -22.09 -167.98
CA GLY A 990 -20.53 -21.06 -167.32
C GLY A 990 -21.25 -19.88 -166.64
N THR A 991 -21.95 -20.07 -165.51
CA THR A 991 -22.48 -18.96 -164.66
C THR A 991 -22.22 -19.17 -163.15
N LEU A 992 -21.29 -18.44 -162.52
CA LEU A 992 -20.96 -18.56 -161.07
C LEU A 992 -22.20 -18.67 -160.15
N LEU A 993 -22.11 -19.54 -159.14
CA LEU A 993 -23.16 -19.74 -158.14
C LEU A 993 -23.51 -18.44 -157.40
N PRO A 994 -24.80 -18.20 -157.08
CA PRO A 994 -25.19 -17.10 -156.23
C PRO A 994 -24.68 -17.30 -154.80
N ASP A 995 -24.39 -16.20 -154.11
CA ASP A 995 -24.10 -16.22 -152.67
C ASP A 995 -25.30 -16.83 -151.93
N ILE A 996 -25.06 -17.89 -151.15
CA ILE A 996 -26.10 -18.56 -150.37
C ILE A 996 -26.07 -18.00 -148.96
N THR A 997 -27.23 -17.59 -148.45
CA THR A 997 -27.39 -17.21 -147.04
C THR A 997 -28.46 -18.09 -146.44
N LEU A 998 -28.13 -18.72 -145.31
CA LEU A 998 -29.09 -19.53 -144.56
C LEU A 998 -30.06 -18.63 -143.79
N PRO A 999 -31.27 -19.11 -143.48
CA PRO A 999 -32.13 -18.47 -142.50
C PRO A 999 -31.41 -18.25 -141.17
N VAL A 1000 -31.75 -17.17 -140.47
CA VAL A 1000 -31.17 -16.86 -139.15
C VAL A 1000 -31.47 -17.99 -138.17
N HIS A 1001 -30.43 -18.61 -137.60
CA HIS A 1001 -30.56 -19.55 -136.51
C HIS A 1001 -30.67 -18.80 -135.19
N THR A 1002 -31.59 -19.20 -134.31
CA THR A 1002 -31.72 -18.62 -132.97
C THR A 1002 -31.24 -19.64 -131.95
N VAL A 1003 -30.22 -19.29 -131.15
CA VAL A 1003 -29.65 -20.16 -130.11
C VAL A 1003 -30.72 -20.52 -129.09
N MET A 1004 -30.98 -21.81 -128.92
CA MET A 1004 -31.91 -22.31 -127.90
C MET A 1004 -31.23 -22.45 -126.53
N ALA A 1005 -31.99 -22.46 -125.44
CA ALA A 1005 -31.44 -22.70 -124.08
C ALA A 1005 -30.54 -23.94 -123.99
N SER A 1006 -30.89 -25.01 -124.71
CA SER A 1006 -30.14 -26.27 -124.75
C SER A 1006 -28.82 -26.19 -125.53
N GLU A 1007 -28.64 -25.17 -126.37
CA GLU A 1007 -27.46 -24.98 -127.22
C GLU A 1007 -26.43 -24.04 -126.56
N VAL A 1008 -26.79 -23.34 -125.47
CA VAL A 1008 -25.88 -22.42 -124.78
C VAL A 1008 -24.65 -23.16 -124.26
N GLY A 1009 -23.48 -22.75 -124.73
CA GLY A 1009 -22.20 -23.37 -124.38
C GLY A 1009 -21.81 -24.57 -125.25
N GLN A 1010 -22.55 -24.88 -126.32
CA GLN A 1010 -22.25 -25.94 -127.30
C GLN A 1010 -21.97 -25.36 -128.70
N PRO A 1011 -21.18 -26.02 -129.56
CA PRO A 1011 -21.00 -25.62 -130.95
C PRO A 1011 -22.29 -25.85 -131.78
N ILE A 1012 -22.56 -24.96 -132.75
CA ILE A 1012 -23.75 -24.97 -133.60
C ILE A 1012 -23.33 -25.24 -135.05
N VAL A 1013 -23.89 -26.28 -135.67
CA VAL A 1013 -23.60 -26.69 -137.04
C VAL A 1013 -24.72 -26.23 -137.97
N LEU A 1014 -24.36 -25.55 -139.07
CA LEU A 1014 -25.27 -24.98 -140.06
C LEU A 1014 -24.94 -25.51 -141.45
N THR A 1015 -25.88 -26.23 -142.07
CA THR A 1015 -25.66 -26.93 -143.34
C THR A 1015 -26.23 -26.14 -144.53
N PHE A 1016 -25.40 -25.86 -145.53
CA PHE A 1016 -25.79 -25.31 -146.83
C PHE A 1016 -26.27 -26.44 -147.75
N ASP A 1017 -27.39 -26.22 -148.43
CA ASP A 1017 -28.00 -27.20 -149.33
C ASP A 1017 -27.12 -27.48 -150.55
N GLY A 1018 -26.85 -28.78 -150.76
CA GLY A 1018 -25.92 -29.28 -151.76
C GLY A 1018 -26.40 -29.13 -153.20
N ASP A 1019 -27.69 -29.35 -153.45
CA ASP A 1019 -28.25 -29.30 -154.81
C ASP A 1019 -28.14 -27.89 -155.42
N GLY A 1020 -28.17 -26.85 -154.58
CA GLY A 1020 -27.99 -25.46 -154.97
C GLY A 1020 -26.55 -25.05 -155.28
N LEU A 1021 -25.58 -25.92 -154.99
CA LEU A 1021 -24.14 -25.69 -155.15
C LEU A 1021 -23.50 -26.58 -156.25
N LEU A 1022 -24.26 -27.48 -156.89
CA LEU A 1022 -23.80 -28.40 -157.93
C LEU A 1022 -24.05 -27.84 -159.35
N GLY A 1023 -23.08 -27.95 -160.28
CA GLY A 1023 -23.35 -27.63 -161.70
C GLY A 1023 -22.21 -27.21 -162.63
N PHE A 1024 -20.94 -27.42 -162.29
CA PHE A 1024 -19.81 -26.98 -163.15
C PHE A 1024 -18.95 -28.15 -163.64
N GLN A 1025 -18.70 -28.20 -164.95
CA GLN A 1025 -17.56 -28.91 -165.51
C GLN A 1025 -16.75 -27.94 -166.36
N GLY A 1026 -15.50 -27.72 -165.99
CA GLY A 1026 -14.57 -26.87 -166.74
C GLY A 1026 -13.16 -27.36 -166.51
N GLU A 1027 -12.43 -27.60 -167.59
CA GLU A 1027 -11.02 -27.95 -167.51
C GLU A 1027 -10.22 -26.68 -167.14
N THR A 1028 -9.71 -26.62 -165.89
CA THR A 1028 -8.51 -25.89 -165.40
C THR A 1028 -8.58 -24.53 -164.67
N THR A 1029 -9.63 -24.16 -163.92
CA THR A 1029 -9.58 -22.99 -162.98
C THR A 1029 -10.04 -23.28 -161.56
N VAL A 1030 -9.25 -22.84 -160.55
CA VAL A 1030 -9.49 -23.01 -159.11
C VAL A 1030 -10.54 -22.00 -158.60
N LEU A 1031 -11.61 -22.48 -157.94
CA LEU A 1031 -12.62 -21.64 -157.26
C LEU A 1031 -12.36 -21.62 -155.73
N THR A 1032 -12.79 -20.59 -155.01
CA THR A 1032 -12.68 -20.51 -153.52
C THR A 1032 -14.06 -20.25 -152.91
N GLY A 1033 -14.46 -21.12 -151.98
CA GLY A 1033 -15.67 -20.97 -151.18
C GLY A 1033 -15.36 -20.37 -149.80
N THR A 1034 -16.09 -19.34 -149.39
CA THR A 1034 -15.94 -18.68 -148.08
C THR A 1034 -17.24 -18.73 -147.32
N GLY A 1035 -17.21 -19.26 -146.10
CA GLY A 1035 -18.31 -19.19 -145.16
C GLY A 1035 -18.06 -18.15 -144.07
N THR A 1036 -19.11 -17.43 -143.71
CA THR A 1036 -19.09 -16.38 -142.68
C THR A 1036 -20.23 -16.61 -141.72
N ALA A 1037 -19.97 -16.48 -140.42
CA ALA A 1037 -21.01 -16.44 -139.40
C ALA A 1037 -20.98 -15.11 -138.63
N ILE A 1038 -22.16 -14.56 -138.39
CA ILE A 1038 -22.35 -13.36 -137.59
C ILE A 1038 -23.33 -13.70 -136.48
N VAL A 1039 -22.93 -13.45 -135.23
CA VAL A 1039 -23.79 -13.56 -134.06
C VAL A 1039 -24.19 -12.17 -133.60
N VAL A 1040 -25.50 -11.93 -133.46
CA VAL A 1040 -26.06 -10.73 -132.85
C VAL A 1040 -26.86 -11.12 -131.64
N ARG A 1041 -26.63 -10.44 -130.51
CA ARG A 1041 -27.52 -10.48 -129.34
C ARG A 1041 -28.63 -9.45 -129.51
N PRO A 1042 -29.89 -9.83 -129.75
CA PRO A 1042 -30.95 -8.86 -130.03
C PRO A 1042 -31.22 -7.91 -128.87
N SER A 1043 -31.07 -8.38 -127.63
CA SER A 1043 -31.37 -7.61 -126.41
C SER A 1043 -30.38 -6.47 -126.14
N THR A 1044 -29.10 -6.63 -126.51
CA THR A 1044 -28.06 -5.62 -126.28
C THR A 1044 -27.49 -5.04 -127.56
N GLN A 1045 -27.89 -5.55 -128.73
CA GLN A 1045 -27.34 -5.22 -130.05
C GLN A 1045 -25.82 -5.46 -130.15
N GLN A 1046 -25.25 -6.26 -129.25
CA GLN A 1046 -23.85 -6.65 -129.35
C GLN A 1046 -23.69 -7.66 -130.49
N GLN A 1047 -22.68 -7.44 -131.33
CA GLN A 1047 -22.42 -8.26 -132.51
C GLN A 1047 -20.97 -8.72 -132.52
N ILE A 1048 -20.76 -9.99 -132.86
CA ILE A 1048 -19.46 -10.60 -133.12
C ILE A 1048 -19.55 -11.41 -134.40
N SER A 1049 -18.46 -11.52 -135.17
CA SER A 1049 -18.47 -12.21 -136.46
C SER A 1049 -17.11 -12.82 -136.76
N ASP A 1050 -17.10 -13.88 -137.57
CA ASP A 1050 -15.89 -14.51 -138.08
C ASP A 1050 -16.15 -15.12 -139.48
N SER A 1051 -15.08 -15.41 -140.24
CA SER A 1051 -15.15 -15.96 -141.62
C SER A 1051 -13.99 -16.90 -141.92
N THR A 1052 -14.25 -17.97 -142.69
CA THR A 1052 -13.22 -18.94 -143.10
C THR A 1052 -13.42 -19.38 -144.56
N SER A 1053 -12.32 -19.60 -145.30
CA SER A 1053 -12.33 -19.91 -146.74
C SER A 1053 -11.60 -21.22 -147.05
N ARG A 1054 -12.07 -21.92 -148.09
CA ARG A 1054 -11.45 -23.14 -148.64
C ARG A 1054 -11.52 -23.15 -150.16
N VAL A 1055 -10.61 -23.89 -150.79
CA VAL A 1055 -10.64 -24.12 -152.24
C VAL A 1055 -11.85 -24.98 -152.59
N PHE A 1056 -12.49 -24.75 -153.73
CA PHE A 1056 -13.65 -25.49 -154.23
C PHE A 1056 -13.23 -26.26 -155.48
N ASP A 1057 -13.33 -27.58 -155.43
CA ASP A 1057 -12.94 -28.49 -156.51
C ASP A 1057 -14.09 -28.63 -157.55
N THR A 1058 -13.74 -28.63 -158.82
CA THR A 1058 -14.67 -28.54 -159.96
C THR A 1058 -14.80 -29.85 -160.75
N TRP A 1059 -14.37 -30.98 -160.18
CA TRP A 1059 -14.46 -32.32 -160.78
C TRP A 1059 -15.54 -33.20 -160.14
#